data_AF-A0A1X6Y6V6-F1
#
_entry.id   AF-A0A1X6Y6V6-F1
#
_cell.length_a   1.000
_cell.length_b   1.000
_cell.length_c   1.000
_cell.angle_alpha   90.00
_cell.angle_beta   90.00
_cell.angle_gamma   90.00
#
_symmetry.space_group_name_H-M   'P 1'
#
loop_
_entity.id
_entity.type
_entity.pdbx_description
1 polymer ?
#
loop_
_entity_poly.entity_id
_entity_poly.type
_entity_poly.pdbx_seq_one_letter_code
_entity_poly.pdbx_strand_id
1 'polypeptide(L)'
;MSLLITGIIDGPLTGGVPKAIELTALADIPDLSIYGIESANNGAPSSDPEFVLPSQPLSAGQTFYIASEVPGFTSFFGFAPDATGGAASINGDDAIVLFENGTIVDVFGELGTSGSGEPWEYTDGWAYRAPGATPTPTFDLAEWTFSGPDALDGETSNGTADSPFPAGSFVAGEPGFSIAAEDADKAEGDAGTTPFTFTVTRPIDTDSAATVDYAVTSAEADAADFGGALPSGTVSFAANKTSRTLTVDVSGDTDMEDDEAFTVSLSNPSRGSISVADATGRIVNDDLQTTLISEIQGNAATWGEQFGRTDATPLFGASVSVTAVVVGDFQNGDGDDGRNLGGFYLQEEDADQDGDPTTSEGIFVFEGSGPTALDLNVGDVVTVTGEATEFFGETQIQPTTIDVVDTGAPLPTPATISFPIANAITNGDGQLIADLEAYEGMLVTLDQQMTVADLFEYGRFGEIGLYADGRLETYTQSNAPDVDGFADYLDLAVRNTVTLNDGLSTQNPFSLPYPDGDYGTDDALRSGDTVSDILGVVRYSRSAGGSGDENYRINPIELPTFENTNPREEAPDVGGSLKVASFNVLNYFNGDGQGGGFPTSRGADTMAEFERQQEKLVAAITELDADVVGLIEIENDGYGPDSAIQSLVDALNAEAGAGTYAFVDPGVPQLGSDEIAVGFIYKPGEVALVGETAILDKSVDPRFDSDNQRPTLAQSFRDLDSGGIFTSAVNHFKSKGSPPDGQPEDDDQRDGAGNSDALRTNASEALADWLATDPTGVGDEDVLIIGDLNAYAAEAPISALREGADDMLGTDDDFTNLVEGEYSYGFPADLATAGQVQAFGTLDYALASQSLNSQVTGAEVWNINADEPAFIDYNTEFKPPNPDIYAPDAFRSSDHDPVVVGLDLAPEAPETVLARLEFEERFLRDAAIYSIDGDTISTDRVRFLSSEVELKRAGITISAEDGTFLPEFVNFIGDGLGVRSLRSDFFSFKNSGALNGRETLVLDLDEKNGAGDAFDVAFDFADKRGSGQLELAFYDDGALVEEALIDVSKRGASYDLDGDATFDRVEISTTGSLAVSFEAFEFERIDTDDLLV
;
A
#
# COMPACT_ATOMS: atom_id res chain seq x y z
N MET A 1 40.31 77.97 -39.23
CA MET A 1 39.22 77.99 -38.25
C MET A 1 39.61 77.00 -37.18
N SER A 2 39.60 77.42 -35.91
CA SER A 2 40.21 76.64 -34.82
C SER A 2 39.17 75.92 -33.96
N LEU A 3 37.88 76.11 -34.20
CA LEU A 3 36.76 75.51 -33.46
C LEU A 3 35.76 74.95 -34.47
N LEU A 4 35.20 73.76 -34.20
CA LEU A 4 34.14 73.13 -35.00
C LEU A 4 33.08 72.48 -34.13
N ILE A 5 31.87 72.35 -34.67
CA ILE A 5 30.74 71.63 -34.07
C ILE A 5 30.97 70.12 -34.26
N THR A 6 31.16 69.38 -33.17
CA THR A 6 31.45 67.94 -33.21
C THR A 6 30.27 67.07 -32.86
N GLY A 7 29.32 67.54 -32.07
CA GLY A 7 28.16 66.74 -31.71
C GLY A 7 26.97 67.57 -31.29
N ILE A 8 25.78 67.06 -31.56
CA ILE A 8 24.49 67.67 -31.23
C ILE A 8 23.56 66.56 -30.74
N ILE A 9 22.88 66.78 -29.63
CA ILE A 9 21.99 65.80 -29.00
C ILE A 9 20.66 66.45 -28.58
N ASP A 10 19.57 65.75 -28.87
CA ASP A 10 18.22 66.01 -28.37
C ASP A 10 17.73 64.77 -27.60
N GLY A 11 17.48 64.90 -26.30
CA GLY A 11 17.23 63.75 -25.41
C GLY A 11 15.76 63.30 -25.33
N PRO A 12 15.49 62.08 -24.83
CA PRO A 12 14.31 61.27 -25.14
C PRO A 12 13.01 61.51 -24.33
N LEU A 13 12.83 62.67 -23.69
CA LEU A 13 11.73 62.89 -22.73
C LEU A 13 10.81 64.05 -23.11
N THR A 14 9.63 64.14 -22.49
CA THR A 14 8.75 65.32 -22.61
C THR A 14 9.42 66.56 -21.99
N GLY A 15 10.06 67.37 -22.84
CA GLY A 15 10.94 68.49 -22.47
C GLY A 15 12.34 68.41 -23.11
N GLY A 16 12.71 67.24 -23.62
CA GLY A 16 13.80 66.95 -24.53
C GLY A 16 15.21 66.98 -23.93
N VAL A 17 15.41 66.77 -22.63
CA VAL A 17 16.75 66.86 -22.01
C VAL A 17 17.46 65.48 -21.96
N PRO A 18 18.81 65.43 -22.12
CA PRO A 18 19.70 66.57 -22.33
C PRO A 18 19.64 67.12 -23.76
N LYS A 19 19.66 68.45 -23.89
CA LYS A 19 19.90 69.12 -25.17
C LYS A 19 21.26 69.79 -25.10
N ALA A 20 22.16 69.42 -26.00
CA ALA A 20 23.51 69.96 -25.96
C ALA A 20 24.17 70.02 -27.32
N ILE A 21 25.15 70.92 -27.40
CA ILE A 21 26.05 71.11 -28.53
C ILE A 21 27.48 70.95 -27.99
N GLU A 22 28.22 70.03 -28.61
CA GLU A 22 29.65 69.80 -28.37
C GLU A 22 30.47 70.50 -29.44
N LEU A 23 31.47 71.26 -28.99
CA LEU A 23 32.47 71.91 -29.85
C LEU A 23 33.85 71.33 -29.56
N THR A 24 34.69 71.20 -30.57
CA THR A 24 36.09 70.75 -30.39
C THR A 24 37.08 71.75 -30.99
N ALA A 25 38.11 72.09 -30.22
CA ALA A 25 39.20 72.94 -30.69
C ALA A 25 40.19 72.15 -31.57
N LEU A 26 40.36 72.55 -32.82
CA LEU A 26 41.36 71.98 -33.73
C LEU A 26 42.77 72.59 -33.56
N ALA A 27 42.85 73.73 -32.86
CA ALA A 27 44.09 74.42 -32.51
C ALA A 27 43.88 75.23 -31.22
N ASP A 28 44.95 75.64 -30.54
CA ASP A 28 44.84 76.46 -29.33
C ASP A 28 44.11 77.79 -29.60
N ILE A 29 43.05 78.05 -28.83
CA ILE A 29 42.20 79.24 -28.87
C ILE A 29 42.45 80.06 -27.60
N PRO A 30 43.03 81.27 -27.70
CA PRO A 30 43.31 82.09 -26.51
C PRO A 30 42.07 82.67 -25.81
N ASP A 31 40.98 82.89 -26.55
CA ASP A 31 39.75 83.51 -26.03
C ASP A 31 38.54 83.04 -26.84
N LEU A 32 37.69 82.20 -26.24
CA LEU A 32 36.47 81.69 -26.87
C LEU A 32 35.42 82.79 -27.11
N SER A 33 35.47 83.95 -26.45
CA SER A 33 34.43 84.98 -26.59
C SER A 33 34.35 85.65 -27.97
N ILE A 34 35.29 85.33 -28.86
CA ILE A 34 35.20 85.68 -30.28
C ILE A 34 34.21 84.80 -31.05
N TYR A 35 33.78 83.67 -30.47
CA TYR A 35 32.85 82.73 -31.07
C TYR A 35 31.45 82.86 -30.49
N GLY A 36 30.45 82.55 -31.31
CA GLY A 36 29.06 82.48 -30.88
C GLY A 36 28.29 81.39 -31.62
N ILE A 37 27.19 80.93 -31.02
CA ILE A 37 26.31 79.88 -31.52
C ILE A 37 24.92 80.45 -31.75
N GLU A 38 24.28 80.04 -32.84
CA GLU A 38 22.85 80.21 -33.11
C GLU A 38 22.22 78.84 -33.36
N SER A 39 21.01 78.63 -32.82
CA SER A 39 20.11 77.60 -33.32
C SER A 39 19.11 78.26 -34.28
N ALA A 40 19.23 77.96 -35.57
CA ALA A 40 18.33 78.47 -36.59
C ALA A 40 17.02 77.65 -36.58
N ASN A 41 16.16 77.99 -35.62
CA ASN A 41 15.06 77.11 -35.26
C ASN A 41 14.07 76.85 -36.40
N ASN A 42 13.72 75.58 -36.63
CA ASN A 42 12.63 75.13 -37.50
C ASN A 42 12.71 75.72 -38.94
N GLY A 43 13.91 75.77 -39.52
CA GLY A 43 14.15 76.28 -40.87
C GLY A 43 14.19 77.81 -40.99
N ALA A 44 14.42 78.52 -39.90
CA ALA A 44 14.73 79.95 -39.95
C ALA A 44 16.05 80.21 -40.73
N PRO A 45 16.17 81.33 -41.46
CA PRO A 45 17.46 81.76 -41.98
C PRO A 45 18.38 82.20 -40.82
N SER A 46 19.68 81.92 -40.91
CA SER A 46 20.68 82.36 -39.94
C SER A 46 20.77 83.89 -39.84
N SER A 47 21.02 84.38 -38.63
CA SER A 47 21.06 85.79 -38.25
C SER A 47 22.33 86.16 -37.47
N ASP A 48 22.19 86.67 -36.25
CA ASP A 48 23.30 86.97 -35.33
C ASP A 48 23.37 85.86 -34.25
N PRO A 49 24.54 85.56 -33.66
CA PRO A 49 24.68 84.52 -32.65
C PRO A 49 23.76 84.77 -31.43
N GLU A 50 23.00 83.75 -31.05
CA GLU A 50 22.08 83.76 -29.90
C GLU A 50 22.83 83.61 -28.56
N PHE A 51 23.98 82.95 -28.59
CA PHE A 51 24.84 82.74 -27.43
C PHE A 51 26.31 83.02 -27.80
N VAL A 52 26.94 83.96 -27.09
CA VAL A 52 28.38 84.21 -27.22
C VAL A 52 29.11 83.37 -26.17
N LEU A 53 30.16 82.65 -26.58
CA LEU A 53 30.93 81.81 -25.66
C LEU A 53 31.63 82.65 -24.56
N PRO A 54 31.86 82.09 -23.36
CA PRO A 54 32.53 82.81 -22.29
C PRO A 54 34.00 83.10 -22.63
N SER A 55 34.55 84.20 -22.09
CA SER A 55 35.96 84.55 -22.31
C SER A 55 36.89 83.65 -21.50
N GLN A 56 37.43 82.62 -22.17
CA GLN A 56 38.41 81.68 -21.64
C GLN A 56 39.20 80.99 -22.77
N PRO A 57 40.41 80.48 -22.51
CA PRO A 57 41.16 79.71 -23.50
C PRO A 57 40.61 78.28 -23.64
N LEU A 58 40.80 77.69 -24.82
CA LEU A 58 40.53 76.27 -25.10
C LEU A 58 41.70 75.69 -25.92
N SER A 59 42.35 74.62 -25.43
CA SER A 59 43.54 74.04 -26.07
C SER A 59 43.14 73.11 -27.22
N ALA A 60 44.05 72.87 -28.17
CA ALA A 60 43.83 71.91 -29.25
C ALA A 60 43.46 70.51 -28.71
N GLY A 61 42.42 69.91 -29.27
CA GLY A 61 41.85 68.62 -28.87
C GLY A 61 40.88 68.66 -27.69
N GLN A 62 40.70 69.82 -27.03
CA GLN A 62 39.72 69.92 -25.94
C GLN A 62 38.31 70.17 -26.49
N THR A 63 37.34 69.52 -25.84
CA THR A 63 35.91 69.74 -26.07
C THR A 63 35.34 70.85 -25.19
N PHE A 64 34.22 71.42 -25.64
CA PHE A 64 33.45 72.43 -24.93
C PHE A 64 31.95 72.16 -25.11
N TYR A 65 31.23 71.95 -24.01
CA TYR A 65 29.81 71.60 -24.01
C TYR A 65 28.92 72.79 -23.66
N ILE A 66 27.90 73.02 -24.48
CA ILE A 66 26.83 73.98 -24.22
C ILE A 66 25.53 73.20 -24.09
N ALA A 67 24.89 73.27 -22.93
CA ALA A 67 23.62 72.60 -22.68
C ALA A 67 22.46 73.59 -22.47
N SER A 68 21.22 73.13 -22.64
CA SER A 68 20.03 73.92 -22.29
C SER A 68 19.86 74.07 -20.77
N GLU A 69 20.31 73.08 -20.00
CA GLU A 69 20.29 73.06 -18.53
C GLU A 69 21.38 72.11 -17.96
N VAL A 70 21.64 72.19 -16.65
CA VAL A 70 22.71 71.41 -15.97
C VAL A 70 22.23 70.07 -15.40
N PRO A 71 21.12 69.99 -14.63
CA PRO A 71 20.65 68.74 -14.03
C PRO A 71 20.52 67.53 -14.98
N GLY A 72 19.76 67.65 -16.06
CA GLY A 72 19.50 66.55 -17.01
C GLY A 72 20.76 66.17 -17.80
N PHE A 73 21.54 67.17 -18.25
CA PHE A 73 22.86 66.93 -18.83
C PHE A 73 23.77 66.13 -17.89
N THR A 74 23.91 66.56 -16.63
CA THR A 74 24.78 65.88 -15.66
C THR A 74 24.28 64.50 -15.31
N SER A 75 22.96 64.30 -15.23
CA SER A 75 22.36 63.00 -14.97
C SER A 75 22.64 62.02 -16.10
N PHE A 76 22.55 62.46 -17.35
CA PHE A 76 22.70 61.59 -18.51
C PHE A 76 24.17 61.27 -18.81
N PHE A 77 25.06 62.27 -18.76
CA PHE A 77 26.48 62.13 -19.11
C PHE A 77 27.43 61.88 -17.93
N GLY A 78 26.99 62.11 -16.69
CA GLY A 78 27.82 61.95 -15.49
C GLY A 78 28.79 63.10 -15.21
N PHE A 79 28.79 64.18 -16.01
CA PHE A 79 29.60 65.39 -15.80
C PHE A 79 28.82 66.67 -16.13
N ALA A 80 29.24 67.82 -15.61
CA ALA A 80 28.56 69.10 -15.82
C ALA A 80 28.96 69.75 -17.17
N PRO A 81 28.05 70.45 -17.87
CA PRO A 81 28.39 71.14 -19.11
C PRO A 81 29.24 72.39 -18.82
N ASP A 82 30.06 72.81 -19.77
CA ASP A 82 30.95 73.97 -19.60
C ASP A 82 30.20 75.32 -19.60
N ALA A 83 29.06 75.37 -20.29
CA ALA A 83 28.15 76.51 -20.26
C ALA A 83 26.69 76.09 -20.46
N THR A 84 25.77 76.95 -20.02
CA THR A 84 24.34 76.85 -20.37
C THR A 84 23.92 78.03 -21.22
N GLY A 85 23.24 77.78 -22.33
CA GLY A 85 22.84 78.81 -23.28
C GLY A 85 21.54 78.48 -24.01
N GLY A 86 20.74 79.51 -24.31
CA GLY A 86 19.45 79.34 -25.00
C GLY A 86 19.59 78.69 -26.39
N ALA A 87 20.73 78.87 -27.05
CA ALA A 87 21.04 78.27 -28.35
C ALA A 87 21.10 76.72 -28.34
N ALA A 88 21.19 76.08 -27.17
CA ALA A 88 21.09 74.63 -27.04
C ALA A 88 19.65 74.15 -26.82
N SER A 89 18.63 75.03 -26.88
CA SER A 89 17.21 74.66 -26.71
C SER A 89 16.60 74.15 -28.01
N ILE A 90 17.25 73.15 -28.60
CA ILE A 90 16.93 72.55 -29.92
C ILE A 90 15.82 71.49 -29.82
N ASN A 91 15.27 71.01 -30.93
CA ASN A 91 14.19 70.01 -30.92
C ASN A 91 14.39 68.84 -31.93
N GLY A 92 15.63 68.61 -32.36
CA GLY A 92 15.96 67.51 -33.26
C GLY A 92 15.85 67.83 -34.76
N ASP A 93 15.34 69.02 -35.12
CA ASP A 93 15.23 69.47 -36.51
C ASP A 93 15.89 70.82 -36.83
N ASP A 94 16.55 71.42 -35.83
CA ASP A 94 17.16 72.74 -35.96
C ASP A 94 18.59 72.68 -36.53
N ALA A 95 18.94 73.67 -37.35
CA ALA A 95 20.29 73.86 -37.85
C ALA A 95 21.13 74.67 -36.85
N ILE A 96 22.38 74.27 -36.63
CA ILE A 96 23.29 74.89 -35.65
C ILE A 96 24.40 75.62 -36.38
N VAL A 97 24.61 76.88 -36.02
CA VAL A 97 25.56 77.77 -36.71
C VAL A 97 26.61 78.27 -35.73
N LEU A 98 27.88 78.05 -36.07
CA LEU A 98 29.02 78.59 -35.34
C LEU A 98 29.56 79.82 -36.07
N PHE A 99 29.72 80.90 -35.30
CA PHE A 99 30.28 82.16 -35.77
C PHE A 99 31.66 82.41 -35.15
N GLU A 100 32.54 83.06 -35.90
CA GLU A 100 33.78 83.68 -35.43
C GLU A 100 33.75 85.17 -35.82
N ASN A 101 33.81 86.08 -34.83
CA ASN A 101 33.72 87.53 -35.03
C ASN A 101 32.52 87.97 -35.91
N GLY A 102 31.39 87.28 -35.75
CA GLY A 102 30.16 87.54 -36.52
C GLY A 102 30.13 86.97 -37.94
N THR A 103 31.10 86.13 -38.33
CA THR A 103 31.09 85.41 -39.62
C THR A 103 30.85 83.93 -39.37
N ILE A 104 29.97 83.29 -40.16
CA ILE A 104 29.72 81.84 -40.09
C ILE A 104 31.01 81.09 -40.46
N VAL A 105 31.42 80.17 -39.59
CA VAL A 105 32.62 79.34 -39.77
C VAL A 105 32.32 77.85 -39.78
N ASP A 106 31.21 77.42 -39.18
CA ASP A 106 30.78 76.02 -39.22
C ASP A 106 29.26 75.92 -39.16
N VAL A 107 28.68 74.88 -39.74
CA VAL A 107 27.23 74.66 -39.73
C VAL A 107 26.87 73.18 -39.71
N PHE A 108 25.82 72.87 -38.95
CA PHE A 108 25.07 71.63 -39.02
C PHE A 108 23.64 71.91 -39.49
N GLY A 109 23.13 71.11 -40.42
CA GLY A 109 21.83 71.31 -41.08
C GLY A 109 21.85 72.36 -42.20
N GLU A 110 20.95 72.23 -43.17
CA GLU A 110 20.84 73.19 -44.28
C GLU A 110 20.11 74.48 -43.82
N LEU A 111 20.78 75.63 -43.93
CA LEU A 111 20.22 76.91 -43.50
C LEU A 111 18.96 77.29 -44.29
N GLY A 112 17.89 77.65 -43.58
CA GLY A 112 16.60 78.02 -44.17
C GLY A 112 15.71 76.82 -44.53
N THR A 113 16.12 75.60 -44.17
CA THR A 113 15.36 74.36 -44.31
C THR A 113 15.12 73.76 -42.92
N SER A 114 13.89 73.33 -42.63
CA SER A 114 13.59 72.59 -41.40
C SER A 114 14.07 71.14 -41.58
N GLY A 115 14.73 70.59 -40.56
CA GLY A 115 15.30 69.24 -40.62
C GLY A 115 14.29 68.11 -40.53
N SER A 116 13.00 68.36 -40.20
CA SER A 116 12.03 67.29 -39.99
C SER A 116 11.79 66.50 -41.29
N GLY A 117 12.02 65.20 -41.26
CA GLY A 117 11.93 64.30 -42.42
C GLY A 117 13.12 64.40 -43.39
N GLU A 118 14.14 65.21 -43.10
CA GLU A 118 15.37 65.26 -43.89
C GLU A 118 16.42 64.27 -43.34
N PRO A 119 17.43 63.86 -44.14
CA PRO A 119 18.43 62.87 -43.72
C PRO A 119 19.28 63.25 -42.50
N TRP A 120 19.20 64.49 -42.03
CA TRP A 120 19.94 65.00 -40.87
C TRP A 120 19.04 65.25 -39.66
N GLU A 121 17.81 64.73 -39.65
CA GLU A 121 16.92 64.72 -38.49
C GLU A 121 17.51 63.87 -37.35
N TYR A 122 17.43 64.38 -36.12
CA TYR A 122 17.98 63.75 -34.91
C TYR A 122 17.04 63.92 -33.69
N THR A 123 15.73 64.04 -33.93
CA THR A 123 14.68 64.07 -32.88
C THR A 123 14.84 62.91 -31.92
N ASP A 124 14.89 63.19 -30.62
CA ASP A 124 15.11 62.19 -29.57
C ASP A 124 16.34 61.29 -29.85
N GLY A 125 17.37 61.88 -30.48
CA GLY A 125 18.61 61.22 -30.91
C GLY A 125 19.78 62.20 -30.98
N TRP A 126 20.79 61.88 -31.80
CA TRP A 126 21.98 62.70 -31.95
C TRP A 126 22.61 62.65 -33.35
N ALA A 127 23.39 63.69 -33.64
CA ALA A 127 24.28 63.77 -34.77
C ALA A 127 25.71 64.05 -34.30
N TYR A 128 26.69 63.35 -34.89
CA TYR A 128 28.09 63.46 -34.53
C TYR A 128 29.00 63.55 -35.76
N ARG A 129 30.02 64.39 -35.67
CA ARG A 129 30.91 64.69 -36.80
C ARG A 129 31.85 63.52 -37.07
N ALA A 130 32.01 63.15 -38.34
CA ALA A 130 32.92 62.10 -38.76
C ALA A 130 34.39 62.48 -38.46
N PRO A 131 35.24 61.52 -38.04
CA PRO A 131 36.66 61.79 -37.74
C PRO A 131 37.39 62.50 -38.88
N GLY A 132 38.25 63.46 -38.54
CA GLY A 132 39.06 64.20 -39.51
C GLY A 132 38.35 65.33 -40.27
N ALA A 133 37.05 65.55 -40.05
CA ALA A 133 36.33 66.67 -40.66
C ALA A 133 36.87 68.04 -40.22
N THR A 134 36.73 69.05 -41.08
CA THR A 134 37.13 70.45 -40.79
C THR A 134 35.90 71.36 -40.75
N PRO A 135 35.96 72.55 -40.10
CA PRO A 135 34.81 73.45 -40.01
C PRO A 135 34.46 74.01 -41.40
N THR A 136 33.18 73.95 -41.77
CA THR A 136 32.71 74.40 -43.09
C THR A 136 31.49 75.33 -42.97
N PRO A 137 31.46 76.48 -43.67
CA PRO A 137 30.32 77.41 -43.60
C PRO A 137 29.09 76.91 -44.39
N THR A 138 29.14 75.70 -44.92
CA THR A 138 28.10 75.05 -45.71
C THR A 138 27.96 73.61 -45.24
N PHE A 139 26.73 73.16 -44.98
CA PHE A 139 26.46 71.82 -44.50
C PHE A 139 26.75 70.77 -45.58
N ASP A 140 27.49 69.73 -45.21
CA ASP A 140 27.70 68.52 -46.01
C ASP A 140 27.28 67.31 -45.17
N LEU A 141 26.23 66.61 -45.63
CA LEU A 141 25.69 65.44 -44.95
C LEU A 141 26.73 64.34 -44.75
N ALA A 142 27.71 64.21 -45.65
CA ALA A 142 28.74 63.17 -45.59
C ALA A 142 29.75 63.36 -44.44
N GLU A 143 29.78 64.55 -43.80
CA GLU A 143 30.66 64.84 -42.67
C GLU A 143 30.06 64.43 -41.32
N TRP A 144 28.89 63.79 -41.31
CA TRP A 144 28.12 63.49 -40.10
C TRP A 144 27.64 62.04 -40.05
N THR A 145 27.56 61.52 -38.84
CA THR A 145 26.94 60.24 -38.46
C THR A 145 25.74 60.55 -37.56
N PHE A 146 24.69 59.76 -37.68
CA PHE A 146 23.41 59.99 -37.00
C PHE A 146 23.00 58.73 -36.26
N SER A 147 22.44 58.87 -35.07
CA SER A 147 21.75 57.77 -34.40
C SER A 147 20.44 57.39 -35.11
N GLY A 148 19.85 58.36 -35.82
CA GLY A 148 18.49 58.31 -36.31
C GLY A 148 17.48 58.89 -35.28
N PRO A 149 16.26 59.20 -35.71
CA PRO A 149 15.18 59.62 -34.81
C PRO A 149 14.82 58.55 -33.78
N ASP A 150 14.40 58.97 -32.59
CA ASP A 150 13.92 58.14 -31.48
C ASP A 150 14.99 57.19 -30.90
N ALA A 151 16.26 57.32 -31.29
CA ALA A 151 17.33 56.38 -30.95
C ALA A 151 17.73 56.40 -29.46
N LEU A 152 17.30 57.42 -28.71
CA LEU A 152 17.49 57.48 -27.26
C LEU A 152 16.20 57.18 -26.50
N ASP A 153 15.10 56.79 -27.15
CA ASP A 153 13.81 56.59 -26.48
C ASP A 153 13.89 55.61 -25.30
N GLY A 154 13.51 56.08 -24.11
CA GLY A 154 13.55 55.30 -22.89
C GLY A 154 14.90 55.29 -22.16
N GLU A 155 15.93 55.89 -22.75
CA GLU A 155 17.28 55.90 -22.18
C GLU A 155 17.42 56.89 -21.02
N THR A 156 18.13 56.46 -19.96
CA THR A 156 18.34 57.26 -18.74
C THR A 156 19.79 57.65 -18.50
N SER A 157 20.74 57.03 -19.22
CA SER A 157 22.17 57.34 -19.17
C SER A 157 22.83 57.10 -20.53
N ASN A 158 23.82 57.92 -20.87
CA ASN A 158 24.61 57.74 -22.08
C ASN A 158 25.45 56.45 -22.07
N GLY A 159 25.84 55.93 -20.90
CA GLY A 159 26.75 54.78 -20.81
C GLY A 159 26.07 53.43 -21.03
N THR A 160 24.75 53.38 -20.91
CA THR A 160 23.95 52.15 -21.04
C THR A 160 23.00 52.20 -22.23
N ALA A 161 23.03 53.28 -23.01
CA ALA A 161 22.13 53.44 -24.15
C ALA A 161 22.51 52.51 -25.29
N ASP A 162 21.52 51.95 -25.99
CA ASP A 162 21.74 51.09 -27.16
C ASP A 162 22.47 51.83 -28.29
N SER A 163 22.29 53.16 -28.38
CA SER A 163 22.99 54.04 -29.33
C SER A 163 23.58 55.26 -28.60
N PRO A 164 24.71 55.11 -27.89
CA PRO A 164 25.25 56.13 -27.02
C PRO A 164 25.81 57.32 -27.80
N PHE A 165 25.58 58.55 -27.32
CA PHE A 165 26.22 59.75 -27.87
C PHE A 165 27.74 59.66 -27.64
N PRO A 166 28.57 59.79 -28.69
CA PRO A 166 29.98 59.48 -28.60
C PRO A 166 30.78 60.69 -28.06
N ALA A 167 30.47 61.09 -26.83
CA ALA A 167 30.99 62.29 -26.16
C ALA A 167 32.51 62.36 -26.17
N GLY A 168 33.07 63.43 -26.74
CA GLY A 168 34.51 63.70 -26.77
C GLY A 168 35.34 62.72 -27.58
N SER A 169 34.71 61.92 -28.45
CA SER A 169 35.39 60.91 -29.26
C SER A 169 35.98 61.45 -30.57
N PHE A 170 35.68 62.69 -30.94
CA PHE A 170 36.16 63.26 -32.20
C PHE A 170 37.70 63.28 -32.27
N VAL A 171 38.24 62.55 -33.25
CA VAL A 171 39.68 62.51 -33.52
C VAL A 171 40.01 63.40 -34.72
N ALA A 172 40.89 64.37 -34.52
CA ALA A 172 41.46 65.16 -35.60
C ALA A 172 42.60 64.38 -36.29
N GLY A 173 42.36 63.82 -37.49
CA GLY A 173 43.37 63.12 -38.30
C GLY A 173 42.81 62.37 -39.52
N GLU A 174 43.68 62.03 -40.50
CA GLU A 174 43.30 61.35 -41.76
C GLU A 174 42.90 59.87 -41.54
N PRO A 175 41.98 59.28 -42.35
CA PRO A 175 41.51 57.90 -42.21
C PRO A 175 42.63 56.84 -42.34
N GLY A 176 42.56 55.72 -41.60
CA GLY A 176 43.53 54.62 -41.63
C GLY A 176 42.88 53.23 -41.65
N PHE A 177 43.67 52.16 -41.57
CA PHE A 177 43.13 50.81 -41.34
C PHE A 177 42.35 50.75 -40.03
N SER A 178 41.20 50.08 -40.01
CA SER A 178 40.41 49.82 -38.81
C SER A 178 39.97 48.36 -38.75
N ILE A 179 39.68 47.86 -37.55
CA ILE A 179 39.04 46.57 -37.29
C ILE A 179 37.78 46.80 -36.45
N ALA A 180 36.74 45.99 -36.68
CA ALA A 180 35.54 45.92 -35.85
C ALA A 180 35.08 44.47 -35.75
N ALA A 181 34.54 44.07 -34.60
CA ALA A 181 33.84 42.80 -34.45
C ALA A 181 32.60 42.79 -35.36
N GLU A 182 32.38 41.69 -36.07
CA GLU A 182 31.22 41.49 -36.93
C GLU A 182 30.28 40.43 -36.34
N ASP A 183 30.86 39.31 -35.86
CA ASP A 183 30.13 38.20 -35.25
C ASP A 183 31.11 37.42 -34.35
N ALA A 184 31.35 37.97 -33.16
CA ALA A 184 32.47 37.58 -32.28
C ALA A 184 32.10 37.53 -30.78
N ASP A 185 30.82 37.32 -30.45
CA ASP A 185 30.33 37.07 -29.08
C ASP A 185 29.39 35.85 -29.16
N LYS A 186 29.92 34.67 -28.82
CA LYS A 186 29.29 33.37 -29.11
C LYS A 186 29.83 32.26 -28.21
N ALA A 187 29.08 31.18 -28.12
CA ALA A 187 29.53 29.90 -27.58
C ALA A 187 30.67 29.27 -28.40
N GLU A 188 31.57 28.52 -27.75
CA GLU A 188 32.63 27.76 -28.43
C GLU A 188 32.15 26.43 -29.02
N GLY A 189 31.19 25.79 -28.35
CA GLY A 189 30.59 24.51 -28.69
C GLY A 189 31.45 23.32 -28.26
N ASP A 190 30.83 22.14 -28.13
CA ASP A 190 31.43 20.97 -27.46
C ASP A 190 32.61 20.31 -28.21
N ALA A 191 32.79 20.63 -29.49
CA ALA A 191 33.82 20.04 -30.35
C ALA A 191 34.10 20.84 -31.64
N GLY A 192 35.32 20.70 -32.16
CA GLY A 192 35.68 21.26 -33.46
C GLY A 192 36.12 22.72 -33.33
N THR A 193 35.62 23.61 -34.20
CA THR A 193 35.94 25.03 -34.09
C THR A 193 34.77 25.93 -34.47
N THR A 194 34.54 26.98 -33.68
CA THR A 194 33.55 28.03 -33.94
C THR A 194 34.21 29.28 -34.55
N PRO A 195 33.72 29.80 -35.69
CA PRO A 195 34.33 30.96 -36.36
C PRO A 195 33.84 32.29 -35.78
N PHE A 196 34.78 33.04 -35.20
CA PHE A 196 34.62 34.43 -34.76
C PHE A 196 35.07 35.36 -35.88
N THR A 197 34.21 36.28 -36.32
CA THR A 197 34.49 37.12 -37.49
C THR A 197 34.63 38.60 -37.16
N PHE A 198 35.63 39.21 -37.79
CA PHE A 198 35.99 40.62 -37.64
C PHE A 198 36.12 41.25 -39.03
N THR A 199 35.57 42.46 -39.21
CA THR A 199 35.75 43.22 -40.45
C THR A 199 36.91 44.19 -40.31
N VAL A 200 37.95 43.99 -41.14
CA VAL A 200 39.07 44.92 -41.31
C VAL A 200 38.79 45.83 -42.49
N THR A 201 38.81 47.14 -42.26
CA THR A 201 38.52 48.18 -43.25
C THR A 201 39.74 49.02 -43.58
N ARG A 202 39.84 49.46 -44.84
CA ARG A 202 40.85 50.34 -45.38
C ARG A 202 40.18 51.40 -46.27
N PRO A 203 39.86 52.59 -45.73
CA PRO A 203 39.06 53.59 -46.43
C PRO A 203 39.86 54.43 -47.45
N ILE A 204 41.20 54.51 -47.32
CA ILE A 204 42.06 55.33 -48.21
C ILE A 204 43.25 54.54 -48.80
N ASP A 205 43.96 55.14 -49.75
CA ASP A 205 45.10 54.57 -50.50
C ASP A 205 44.77 53.29 -51.31
N THR A 206 43.52 53.07 -51.68
CA THR A 206 43.02 51.80 -52.24
C THR A 206 43.59 51.45 -53.62
N ASP A 207 44.20 52.39 -54.35
CA ASP A 207 44.74 52.21 -55.72
C ASP A 207 45.85 51.14 -55.84
N SER A 208 46.35 50.61 -54.73
CA SER A 208 47.38 49.59 -54.69
C SER A 208 47.11 48.56 -53.59
N ALA A 209 47.67 47.37 -53.74
CA ALA A 209 47.64 46.36 -52.70
C ALA A 209 48.29 46.88 -51.40
N ALA A 210 47.75 46.45 -50.26
CA ALA A 210 48.28 46.74 -48.94
C ALA A 210 47.97 45.59 -47.98
N THR A 211 48.81 45.45 -46.98
CA THR A 211 48.68 44.52 -45.87
C THR A 211 48.67 45.25 -44.54
N VAL A 212 48.06 44.62 -43.55
CA VAL A 212 48.14 44.95 -42.12
C VAL A 212 48.26 43.63 -41.36
N ASP A 213 49.15 43.57 -40.37
CA ASP A 213 49.31 42.40 -39.52
C ASP A 213 48.24 42.40 -38.44
N TYR A 214 47.87 41.23 -37.93
CA TYR A 214 47.00 41.07 -36.76
C TYR A 214 47.60 40.06 -35.78
N ALA A 215 47.30 40.22 -34.50
CA ALA A 215 47.58 39.24 -33.46
C ALA A 215 46.42 39.21 -32.45
N VAL A 216 46.05 38.02 -32.01
CA VAL A 216 45.13 37.79 -30.90
C VAL A 216 45.94 37.83 -29.61
N THR A 217 45.42 38.54 -28.62
CA THR A 217 45.94 38.58 -27.25
C THR A 217 44.78 38.50 -26.28
N SER A 218 44.96 37.79 -25.18
CA SER A 218 43.96 37.65 -24.14
C SER A 218 44.64 37.55 -22.77
N ALA A 219 43.89 37.88 -21.72
CA ALA A 219 44.23 37.61 -20.33
C ALA A 219 43.31 36.56 -19.67
N GLU A 220 42.23 36.20 -20.37
CA GLU A 220 41.21 35.23 -19.97
C GLU A 220 41.48 33.96 -20.82
N ALA A 221 41.13 33.98 -22.11
CA ALA A 221 41.48 32.96 -23.09
C ALA A 221 42.99 32.70 -23.28
N ASP A 222 43.38 31.45 -23.54
CA ASP A 222 44.77 31.01 -23.72
C ASP A 222 45.10 30.45 -25.11
N ALA A 223 46.01 29.48 -25.22
CA ALA A 223 46.37 28.85 -26.49
C ALA A 223 45.48 27.64 -26.81
N ALA A 224 44.89 26.98 -25.81
CA ALA A 224 44.08 25.77 -25.94
C ALA A 224 42.81 26.05 -26.77
N ASP A 225 42.08 27.09 -26.41
CA ASP A 225 40.86 27.64 -27.05
C ASP A 225 41.12 28.16 -28.48
N PHE A 226 42.37 28.13 -28.97
CA PHE A 226 42.69 28.42 -30.38
C PHE A 226 43.55 27.33 -31.05
N GLY A 227 43.50 26.10 -30.56
CA GLY A 227 44.15 24.94 -31.19
C GLY A 227 45.66 24.84 -30.94
N GLY A 228 46.12 25.38 -29.82
CA GLY A 228 47.49 25.26 -29.28
C GLY A 228 48.38 26.48 -29.45
N ALA A 229 47.89 27.60 -30.03
CA ALA A 229 48.60 28.88 -30.06
C ALA A 229 47.65 30.06 -30.38
N LEU A 230 47.85 31.20 -29.71
CA LEU A 230 47.12 32.44 -30.01
C LEU A 230 47.26 32.84 -31.51
N PRO A 231 46.14 33.06 -32.23
CA PRO A 231 46.18 33.33 -33.66
C PRO A 231 46.89 34.64 -34.01
N SER A 232 47.68 34.63 -35.09
CA SER A 232 48.28 35.84 -35.65
C SER A 232 48.54 35.67 -37.14
N GLY A 233 48.62 36.78 -37.88
CA GLY A 233 48.82 36.73 -39.31
C GLY A 233 48.81 38.08 -40.00
N THR A 234 48.55 38.07 -41.30
CA THR A 234 48.54 39.27 -42.14
C THR A 234 47.29 39.32 -43.01
N VAL A 235 46.49 40.37 -42.87
CA VAL A 235 45.33 40.63 -43.73
C VAL A 235 45.79 41.35 -45.00
N SER A 236 45.42 40.81 -46.16
CA SER A 236 45.84 41.33 -47.47
C SER A 236 44.69 41.90 -48.31
N PHE A 237 44.84 43.16 -48.70
CA PHE A 237 43.94 43.89 -49.58
C PHE A 237 44.54 43.95 -50.99
N ALA A 238 43.78 43.50 -51.99
CA ALA A 238 44.10 43.79 -53.37
C ALA A 238 43.81 45.27 -53.68
N ALA A 239 44.32 45.77 -54.81
CA ALA A 239 43.95 47.11 -55.27
C ALA A 239 42.42 47.23 -55.40
N ASN A 240 41.88 48.38 -55.00
CA ASN A 240 40.46 48.73 -54.96
C ASN A 240 39.59 47.89 -54.01
N LYS A 241 40.19 47.22 -53.01
CA LYS A 241 39.45 46.58 -51.92
C LYS A 241 39.53 47.42 -50.65
N THR A 242 38.37 47.64 -50.05
CA THR A 242 38.19 48.50 -48.87
C THR A 242 37.84 47.73 -47.61
N SER A 243 37.42 46.46 -47.69
CA SER A 243 37.16 45.62 -46.53
C SER A 243 37.61 44.16 -46.74
N ARG A 244 37.88 43.47 -45.64
CA ARG A 244 38.16 42.03 -45.55
C ARG A 244 37.59 41.49 -44.24
N THR A 245 36.95 40.34 -44.31
CA THR A 245 36.63 39.54 -43.12
C THR A 245 37.88 38.78 -42.68
N LEU A 246 38.22 38.90 -41.42
CA LEU A 246 39.19 38.11 -40.68
C LEU A 246 38.39 37.10 -39.83
N THR A 247 38.76 35.83 -39.90
CA THR A 247 38.17 34.77 -39.08
C THR A 247 39.22 34.31 -38.08
N VAL A 248 38.81 34.24 -36.82
CA VAL A 248 39.51 33.62 -35.70
C VAL A 248 38.71 32.38 -35.34
N ASP A 249 39.30 31.20 -35.49
CA ASP A 249 38.64 29.94 -35.16
C ASP A 249 38.93 29.64 -33.68
N VAL A 250 37.87 29.61 -32.87
CA VAL A 250 37.91 29.19 -31.45
C VAL A 250 37.68 27.68 -31.41
N SER A 251 38.44 26.94 -30.62
CA SER A 251 38.32 25.48 -30.49
C SER A 251 37.21 25.18 -29.51
N GLY A 252 36.33 24.27 -29.90
CA GLY A 252 35.30 23.78 -29.00
C GLY A 252 35.80 22.60 -28.18
N ASP A 253 35.47 22.56 -26.90
CA ASP A 253 35.73 21.44 -25.99
C ASP A 253 34.61 21.31 -24.95
N THR A 254 34.84 20.52 -23.90
CA THR A 254 33.83 20.19 -22.87
C THR A 254 34.29 20.57 -21.46
N ASP A 255 35.36 21.36 -21.34
CA ASP A 255 35.95 21.72 -20.06
C ASP A 255 35.18 22.93 -19.48
N MET A 256 34.72 22.82 -18.23
CA MET A 256 34.00 23.92 -17.60
C MET A 256 34.94 25.10 -17.30
N GLU A 257 34.74 26.22 -18.01
CA GLU A 257 35.50 27.46 -17.86
C GLU A 257 34.58 28.68 -17.60
N ASP A 258 35.16 29.86 -17.33
CA ASP A 258 34.39 31.12 -17.24
C ASP A 258 34.24 31.71 -18.67
N ASP A 259 33.26 32.59 -18.93
CA ASP A 259 33.24 33.34 -20.20
C ASP A 259 34.51 34.19 -20.38
N GLU A 260 35.15 34.12 -21.54
CA GLU A 260 36.48 34.70 -21.76
C GLU A 260 36.52 35.73 -22.89
N ALA A 261 37.11 36.90 -22.63
CA ALA A 261 37.31 37.94 -23.64
C ALA A 261 38.73 37.90 -24.25
N PHE A 262 38.80 37.98 -25.58
CA PHE A 262 40.06 38.16 -26.31
C PHE A 262 40.06 39.42 -27.19
N THR A 263 41.25 39.93 -27.51
CA THR A 263 41.42 41.13 -28.34
C THR A 263 42.21 40.80 -29.61
N VAL A 264 41.71 41.25 -30.76
CA VAL A 264 42.41 41.22 -32.04
C VAL A 264 43.01 42.59 -32.33
N SER A 265 44.35 42.68 -32.33
CA SER A 265 45.09 43.93 -32.53
C SER A 265 45.77 43.99 -33.90
N LEU A 266 45.53 45.07 -34.65
CA LEU A 266 46.19 45.38 -35.90
C LEU A 266 47.57 46.03 -35.68
N SER A 267 48.53 45.70 -36.52
CA SER A 267 49.88 46.30 -36.50
C SER A 267 50.53 46.33 -37.88
N ASN A 268 51.69 47.00 -37.98
CA ASN A 268 52.55 47.03 -39.18
C ASN A 268 51.81 47.26 -40.52
N PRO A 269 50.99 48.32 -40.66
CA PRO A 269 50.35 48.59 -41.94
C PRO A 269 51.44 48.87 -42.99
N SER A 270 51.40 48.15 -44.10
CA SER A 270 52.35 48.36 -45.21
C SER A 270 52.19 49.74 -45.87
N ARG A 271 51.01 50.37 -45.71
CA ARG A 271 50.63 51.68 -46.27
C ARG A 271 49.57 52.33 -45.36
N GLY A 272 49.57 53.65 -45.25
CA GLY A 272 48.65 54.37 -44.37
C GLY A 272 48.96 54.19 -42.88
N SER A 273 48.11 54.76 -42.03
CA SER A 273 48.11 54.54 -40.57
C SER A 273 47.05 53.50 -40.20
N ILE A 274 47.08 53.02 -38.96
CA ILE A 274 45.94 52.36 -38.31
C ILE A 274 45.17 53.44 -37.56
N SER A 275 43.87 53.54 -37.79
CA SER A 275 42.97 54.47 -37.09
C SER A 275 42.19 53.81 -35.95
N VAL A 276 41.93 52.49 -36.04
CA VAL A 276 41.40 51.68 -34.94
C VAL A 276 42.19 50.38 -34.92
N ALA A 277 42.95 50.15 -33.84
CA ALA A 277 43.85 49.02 -33.75
C ALA A 277 43.18 47.75 -33.23
N ASP A 278 42.18 47.88 -32.37
CA ASP A 278 41.70 46.77 -31.56
C ASP A 278 40.20 46.50 -31.76
N ALA A 279 39.83 45.23 -31.79
CA ALA A 279 38.46 44.74 -31.66
C ALA A 279 38.43 43.55 -30.70
N THR A 280 37.38 43.45 -29.89
CA THR A 280 37.24 42.38 -28.89
C THR A 280 36.29 41.29 -29.39
N GLY A 281 36.56 40.05 -29.01
CA GLY A 281 35.61 38.94 -29.06
C GLY A 281 35.41 38.36 -27.66
N ARG A 282 34.31 37.63 -27.46
CA ARG A 282 33.97 36.96 -26.20
C ARG A 282 33.54 35.51 -26.48
N ILE A 283 34.31 34.58 -25.96
CA ILE A 283 33.98 33.15 -25.91
C ILE A 283 33.03 32.98 -24.74
N VAL A 284 31.84 32.45 -25.01
CA VAL A 284 30.83 32.13 -23.98
C VAL A 284 30.98 30.65 -23.68
N ASN A 285 31.22 30.29 -22.42
CA ASN A 285 31.28 28.88 -22.04
C ASN A 285 29.87 28.29 -22.14
N ASP A 286 29.71 27.22 -22.92
CA ASP A 286 28.46 26.44 -23.03
C ASP A 286 28.49 25.08 -22.34
N ASP A 287 29.59 24.76 -21.63
CA ASP A 287 29.76 23.51 -20.89
C ASP A 287 29.15 23.54 -19.49
N LEU A 288 28.50 22.43 -19.13
CA LEU A 288 27.87 22.24 -17.81
C LEU A 288 28.72 21.33 -16.93
N GLN A 289 28.81 21.69 -15.64
CA GLN A 289 29.39 20.81 -14.64
C GLN A 289 28.56 19.53 -14.51
N THR A 290 29.17 18.36 -14.74
CA THR A 290 28.53 17.08 -14.42
C THR A 290 28.24 17.03 -12.92
N THR A 291 26.98 16.82 -12.58
CA THR A 291 26.49 16.57 -11.23
C THR A 291 26.47 15.07 -11.02
N LEU A 292 26.97 14.60 -9.87
CA LEU A 292 26.82 13.19 -9.51
C LEU A 292 25.36 12.92 -9.13
N ILE A 293 24.83 11.76 -9.50
CA ILE A 293 23.50 11.30 -9.10
C ILE A 293 23.40 11.27 -7.56
N SER A 294 24.45 10.87 -6.85
CA SER A 294 24.43 10.89 -5.38
C SER A 294 24.28 12.28 -4.78
N GLU A 295 24.72 13.34 -5.49
CA GLU A 295 24.50 14.72 -5.08
C GLU A 295 23.04 15.17 -5.34
N ILE A 296 22.39 14.62 -6.36
CA ILE A 296 20.98 14.89 -6.68
C ILE A 296 20.08 14.16 -5.69
N GLN A 297 20.34 12.89 -5.41
CA GLN A 297 19.61 12.13 -4.39
C GLN A 297 19.87 12.74 -3.01
N GLY A 298 21.14 13.01 -2.69
CA GLY A 298 21.57 13.59 -1.44
C GLY A 298 21.44 12.61 -0.27
N ASN A 299 21.84 13.07 0.91
CA ASN A 299 21.74 12.27 2.14
C ASN A 299 20.60 12.82 3.01
N ALA A 300 19.53 12.03 3.13
CA ALA A 300 18.33 12.34 3.90
C ALA A 300 18.64 12.80 5.36
N ALA A 301 19.71 12.30 5.97
CA ALA A 301 20.09 12.65 7.34
C ALA A 301 20.69 14.06 7.48
N THR A 302 21.08 14.72 6.38
CA THR A 302 21.87 15.97 6.41
C THR A 302 21.09 17.23 6.07
N TRP A 303 19.99 17.14 5.32
CA TRP A 303 19.28 18.30 4.76
C TRP A 303 18.01 18.72 5.53
N GLY A 304 17.45 17.86 6.38
CA GLY A 304 16.26 18.17 7.19
C GLY A 304 14.95 18.14 6.38
N GLU A 305 13.80 18.27 7.05
CA GLU A 305 12.49 18.12 6.40
C GLU A 305 12.25 19.18 5.30
N GLN A 306 11.99 18.71 4.08
CA GLN A 306 11.53 19.50 2.93
C GLN A 306 10.22 18.88 2.41
N PHE A 307 9.21 19.71 2.15
CA PHE A 307 7.85 19.26 1.79
C PHE A 307 7.16 18.29 2.78
N GLY A 308 7.67 18.19 4.01
CA GLY A 308 7.15 17.27 5.02
C GLY A 308 7.75 15.86 4.95
N ARG A 309 8.83 15.69 4.16
CA ARG A 309 9.64 14.46 4.11
C ARG A 309 11.11 14.79 4.31
N THR A 310 11.91 13.79 4.70
CA THR A 310 13.35 13.96 4.98
C THR A 310 14.24 13.46 3.86
N ASP A 311 13.66 12.90 2.82
CA ASP A 311 14.27 12.18 1.68
C ASP A 311 14.27 12.98 0.36
N ALA A 312 13.65 14.16 0.31
CA ALA A 312 13.59 14.93 -0.94
C ALA A 312 14.95 15.45 -1.43
N THR A 313 15.11 15.56 -2.76
CA THR A 313 16.34 16.05 -3.39
C THR A 313 16.77 17.44 -2.85
N PRO A 314 18.05 17.61 -2.45
CA PRO A 314 18.61 18.91 -2.08
C PRO A 314 18.72 19.89 -3.27
N LEU A 315 18.55 19.40 -4.49
CA LEU A 315 18.67 20.16 -5.75
C LEU A 315 17.32 20.43 -6.41
N PHE A 316 16.20 20.32 -5.68
CA PHE A 316 14.86 20.57 -6.22
C PHE A 316 14.77 21.87 -7.03
N GLY A 317 14.35 21.77 -8.29
CA GLY A 317 14.19 22.87 -9.23
C GLY A 317 15.49 23.40 -9.84
N ALA A 318 16.65 22.83 -9.48
CA ALA A 318 17.92 23.15 -10.11
C ALA A 318 18.05 22.41 -11.45
N SER A 319 18.70 23.06 -12.41
CA SER A 319 19.14 22.39 -13.64
C SER A 319 20.43 21.62 -13.33
N VAL A 320 20.42 20.33 -13.62
CA VAL A 320 21.54 19.39 -13.41
C VAL A 320 21.90 18.72 -14.73
N SER A 321 23.15 18.25 -14.85
CA SER A 321 23.62 17.46 -15.99
C SER A 321 24.33 16.23 -15.47
N VAL A 322 23.83 15.03 -15.78
CA VAL A 322 24.39 13.74 -15.32
C VAL A 322 24.90 12.95 -16.52
N THR A 323 25.99 12.22 -16.37
CA THR A 323 26.42 11.20 -17.35
C THR A 323 26.51 9.87 -16.63
N ALA A 324 25.74 8.88 -17.08
CA ALA A 324 25.56 7.62 -16.36
C ALA A 324 25.06 6.50 -17.30
N VAL A 325 25.05 5.27 -16.79
CA VAL A 325 24.61 4.08 -17.52
C VAL A 325 23.11 3.87 -17.37
N VAL A 326 22.41 3.62 -18.48
CA VAL A 326 21.01 3.15 -18.46
C VAL A 326 20.97 1.74 -17.87
N VAL A 327 20.39 1.61 -16.68
CA VAL A 327 20.25 0.32 -15.97
C VAL A 327 18.85 -0.27 -16.08
N GLY A 328 17.85 0.53 -16.44
CA GLY A 328 16.48 0.08 -16.65
C GLY A 328 15.78 0.91 -17.72
N ASP A 329 15.35 0.25 -18.79
CA ASP A 329 14.62 0.87 -19.89
C ASP A 329 13.12 0.58 -19.73
N PHE A 330 12.33 1.65 -19.53
CA PHE A 330 10.89 1.62 -19.29
C PHE A 330 10.20 2.73 -20.13
N GLN A 331 10.79 3.06 -21.28
CA GLN A 331 10.39 4.19 -22.10
C GLN A 331 9.02 3.94 -22.75
N ASN A 332 8.31 5.03 -23.05
CA ASN A 332 7.03 4.92 -23.72
C ASN A 332 7.22 4.63 -25.23
N GLY A 333 6.63 3.55 -25.74
CA GLY A 333 6.56 3.28 -27.18
C GLY A 333 7.92 2.97 -27.83
N ASP A 334 8.82 2.42 -27.02
CA ASP A 334 10.09 1.82 -27.40
C ASP A 334 9.87 0.43 -28.04
N GLY A 335 10.94 -0.35 -28.18
CA GLY A 335 10.84 -1.74 -28.66
C GLY A 335 10.16 -2.71 -27.69
N ASP A 336 9.85 -2.30 -26.47
CA ASP A 336 9.33 -3.12 -25.36
C ASP A 336 7.91 -2.68 -24.94
N ASP A 337 6.90 -3.24 -25.61
CA ASP A 337 5.49 -2.99 -25.24
C ASP A 337 5.11 -3.60 -23.86
N GLY A 338 6.02 -4.32 -23.19
CA GLY A 338 5.76 -5.06 -21.95
C GLY A 338 6.04 -4.27 -20.66
N ARG A 339 6.84 -3.19 -20.72
CA ARG A 339 7.23 -2.37 -19.57
C ARG A 339 7.25 -0.90 -19.97
N ASN A 340 6.56 -0.07 -19.20
CA ASN A 340 6.35 1.32 -19.59
C ASN A 340 5.97 2.22 -18.41
N LEU A 341 6.97 2.94 -17.91
CA LEU A 341 6.86 3.93 -16.83
C LEU A 341 7.01 5.36 -17.36
N GLY A 342 7.22 5.54 -18.67
CA GLY A 342 7.40 6.84 -19.31
C GLY A 342 8.77 7.48 -19.09
N GLY A 343 9.80 6.64 -18.96
CA GLY A 343 11.16 7.08 -18.72
C GLY A 343 12.14 5.91 -18.59
N PHE A 344 13.33 6.17 -18.06
CA PHE A 344 14.36 5.16 -17.84
C PHE A 344 15.15 5.46 -16.57
N TYR A 345 15.85 4.47 -16.05
CA TYR A 345 16.70 4.58 -14.87
C TYR A 345 18.17 4.67 -15.28
N LEU A 346 18.86 5.65 -14.70
CA LEU A 346 20.30 5.82 -14.79
C LEU A 346 20.96 5.42 -13.48
N GLN A 347 22.17 4.87 -13.57
CA GLN A 347 23.03 4.67 -12.42
C GLN A 347 24.48 4.99 -12.79
N GLU A 348 25.20 5.63 -11.87
CA GLU A 348 26.61 5.95 -12.04
C GLU A 348 27.46 4.70 -12.27
N GLU A 349 28.47 4.85 -13.13
CA GLU A 349 29.54 3.89 -13.27
C GLU A 349 30.22 3.61 -11.91
N ASP A 350 30.63 2.36 -11.66
CA ASP A 350 31.34 1.96 -10.44
C ASP A 350 32.60 2.82 -10.12
N ALA A 351 33.14 3.53 -11.12
CA ALA A 351 34.28 4.41 -10.97
C ALA A 351 33.94 5.80 -10.40
N ASP A 352 32.69 6.23 -10.56
CA ASP A 352 32.22 7.59 -10.26
C ASP A 352 31.41 7.65 -8.95
N GLN A 353 30.88 6.51 -8.50
CA GLN A 353 30.19 6.34 -7.22
C GLN A 353 30.97 6.93 -6.03
N ASP A 354 30.25 7.53 -5.08
CA ASP A 354 30.85 8.17 -3.91
C ASP A 354 31.24 7.18 -2.80
N GLY A 355 30.66 5.97 -2.87
CA GLY A 355 30.92 4.86 -1.95
C GLY A 355 30.28 5.02 -0.56
N ASP A 356 29.33 5.93 -0.39
CA ASP A 356 28.51 6.09 0.80
C ASP A 356 27.25 5.20 0.70
N PRO A 357 27.10 4.17 1.55
CA PRO A 357 25.95 3.27 1.50
C PRO A 357 24.63 3.92 1.98
N THR A 358 24.63 5.23 2.26
CA THR A 358 23.45 5.99 2.68
C THR A 358 22.93 6.97 1.63
N THR A 359 23.55 7.00 0.46
CA THR A 359 23.12 7.75 -0.72
C THR A 359 22.85 6.77 -1.87
N SER A 360 21.92 7.14 -2.74
CA SER A 360 21.66 6.38 -3.97
C SER A 360 22.52 6.88 -5.12
N GLU A 361 23.01 5.95 -5.93
CA GLU A 361 23.74 6.21 -7.17
C GLU A 361 22.84 6.14 -8.41
N GLY A 362 21.54 5.90 -8.20
CA GLY A 362 20.54 5.71 -9.24
C GLY A 362 19.50 6.82 -9.28
N ILE A 363 18.93 7.10 -10.45
CA ILE A 363 17.88 8.12 -10.61
C ILE A 363 16.95 7.80 -11.78
N PHE A 364 15.67 8.16 -11.62
CA PHE A 364 14.70 8.05 -12.71
C PHE A 364 14.72 9.30 -13.59
N VAL A 365 14.67 9.12 -14.92
CA VAL A 365 14.54 10.19 -15.90
C VAL A 365 13.15 10.10 -16.54
N PHE A 366 12.29 11.06 -16.22
CA PHE A 366 10.89 11.04 -16.66
C PHE A 366 10.67 11.83 -17.96
N GLU A 367 10.45 11.15 -19.07
CA GLU A 367 10.23 11.76 -20.39
C GLU A 367 8.77 12.12 -20.68
N GLY A 368 7.84 11.67 -19.84
CA GLY A 368 6.42 11.92 -19.97
C GLY A 368 5.61 10.73 -20.46
N SER A 369 4.31 10.97 -20.71
CA SER A 369 3.33 9.93 -21.07
C SER A 369 3.17 9.68 -22.58
N GLY A 370 3.97 10.37 -23.41
CA GLY A 370 3.96 10.20 -24.87
C GLY A 370 5.09 9.29 -25.33
N PRO A 371 5.03 8.75 -26.57
CA PRO A 371 6.12 7.95 -27.11
C PRO A 371 7.41 8.76 -27.16
N THR A 372 8.52 8.14 -26.80
CA THR A 372 9.84 8.78 -26.79
C THR A 372 10.32 9.01 -28.23
N ALA A 373 11.18 10.02 -28.41
CA ALA A 373 11.77 10.34 -29.71
C ALA A 373 13.10 9.61 -29.93
N LEU A 374 13.74 9.19 -28.84
CA LEU A 374 15.01 8.47 -28.77
C LEU A 374 14.78 7.18 -27.99
N ASP A 375 15.07 6.06 -28.64
CA ASP A 375 14.97 4.70 -28.10
C ASP A 375 16.34 4.34 -27.50
N LEU A 376 16.40 4.16 -26.19
CA LEU A 376 17.61 3.79 -25.45
C LEU A 376 17.67 2.27 -25.26
N ASN A 377 18.79 1.77 -24.75
CA ASN A 377 18.92 0.38 -24.34
C ASN A 377 19.65 0.31 -23.01
N VAL A 378 19.33 -0.71 -22.20
CA VAL A 378 20.13 -1.07 -21.03
C VAL A 378 21.60 -1.25 -21.44
N GLY A 379 22.50 -0.54 -20.76
CA GLY A 379 23.93 -0.46 -21.07
C GLY A 379 24.34 0.70 -21.98
N ASP A 380 23.42 1.53 -22.47
CA ASP A 380 23.78 2.80 -23.09
C ASP A 380 24.30 3.78 -22.02
N VAL A 381 25.30 4.58 -22.36
CA VAL A 381 25.80 5.67 -21.51
C VAL A 381 25.26 6.96 -22.10
N VAL A 382 24.53 7.73 -21.29
CA VAL A 382 23.87 8.95 -21.75
C VAL A 382 24.23 10.13 -20.86
N THR A 383 24.33 11.30 -21.47
CA THR A 383 24.32 12.58 -20.76
C THR A 383 22.89 13.12 -20.77
N VAL A 384 22.33 13.37 -19.58
CA VAL A 384 21.00 13.94 -19.40
C VAL A 384 21.12 15.29 -18.70
N THR A 385 20.64 16.34 -19.36
CA THR A 385 20.51 17.68 -18.77
C THR A 385 19.03 17.98 -18.54
N GLY A 386 18.66 18.38 -17.33
CA GLY A 386 17.27 18.61 -16.97
C GLY A 386 17.09 19.23 -15.59
N GLU A 387 15.83 19.44 -15.20
CA GLU A 387 15.47 19.92 -13.86
C GLU A 387 15.34 18.75 -12.88
N ALA A 388 15.98 18.81 -11.72
CA ALA A 388 15.77 17.85 -10.64
C ALA A 388 14.42 18.12 -9.95
N THR A 389 13.58 17.10 -9.85
CA THR A 389 12.18 17.21 -9.40
C THR A 389 11.79 16.06 -8.48
N GLU A 390 10.63 16.23 -7.83
CA GLU A 390 10.00 15.25 -6.94
C GLU A 390 8.63 14.88 -7.50
N PHE A 391 8.34 13.58 -7.60
CA PHE A 391 7.02 13.13 -8.00
C PHE A 391 6.52 11.97 -7.13
N PHE A 392 5.54 12.27 -6.26
CA PHE A 392 5.08 11.33 -5.23
C PHE A 392 6.23 10.75 -4.38
N GLY A 393 7.30 11.53 -4.15
CA GLY A 393 8.47 11.11 -3.38
C GLY A 393 9.58 10.44 -4.15
N GLU A 394 9.37 10.14 -5.44
CA GLU A 394 10.45 9.67 -6.30
C GLU A 394 11.30 10.88 -6.72
N THR A 395 12.60 10.83 -6.46
CA THR A 395 13.57 11.79 -7.00
C THR A 395 13.79 11.48 -8.47
N GLN A 396 13.56 12.47 -9.34
CA GLN A 396 13.65 12.28 -10.79
C GLN A 396 14.18 13.51 -11.53
N ILE A 397 14.78 13.30 -12.71
CA ILE A 397 15.16 14.37 -13.64
C ILE A 397 14.07 14.52 -14.71
N GLN A 398 13.59 15.75 -14.91
CA GLN A 398 12.80 16.12 -16.08
C GLN A 398 13.74 16.59 -17.20
N PRO A 399 14.02 15.75 -18.22
CA PRO A 399 15.06 16.02 -19.21
C PRO A 399 14.68 17.18 -20.13
N THR A 400 15.66 18.02 -20.45
CA THR A 400 15.65 19.00 -21.54
C THR A 400 16.45 18.48 -22.74
N THR A 401 17.58 17.81 -22.49
CA THR A 401 18.38 17.10 -23.50
C THR A 401 18.78 15.71 -23.00
N ILE A 402 18.90 14.77 -23.93
CA ILE A 402 19.39 13.41 -23.71
C ILE A 402 20.31 13.10 -24.89
N ASP A 403 21.58 12.85 -24.61
CA ASP A 403 22.61 12.59 -25.62
C ASP A 403 23.29 11.25 -25.33
N VAL A 404 23.31 10.34 -26.31
CA VAL A 404 23.98 9.03 -26.18
C VAL A 404 25.48 9.19 -26.41
N VAL A 405 26.26 8.90 -25.38
CA VAL A 405 27.72 9.01 -25.34
C VAL A 405 28.40 7.71 -25.79
N ASP A 406 27.91 6.58 -25.29
CA ASP A 406 28.37 5.24 -25.66
C ASP A 406 27.21 4.23 -25.63
N THR A 407 27.40 3.07 -26.26
CA THR A 407 26.37 2.01 -26.33
C THR A 407 26.95 0.66 -25.93
N GLY A 408 26.21 -0.11 -25.13
CA GLY A 408 26.62 -1.46 -24.72
C GLY A 408 27.79 -1.51 -23.74
N ALA A 409 27.89 -0.51 -22.86
CA ALA A 409 28.75 -0.52 -21.70
C ALA A 409 28.34 -1.64 -20.71
N PRO A 410 29.28 -2.17 -19.89
CA PRO A 410 28.90 -3.05 -18.80
C PRO A 410 28.03 -2.30 -17.79
N LEU A 411 27.03 -2.97 -17.23
CA LEU A 411 26.22 -2.40 -16.15
C LEU A 411 27.07 -2.17 -14.89
N PRO A 412 26.78 -1.13 -14.10
CA PRO A 412 27.29 -0.98 -12.75
C PRO A 412 27.02 -2.23 -11.91
N THR A 413 27.83 -2.46 -10.88
CA THR A 413 27.65 -3.59 -9.97
C THR A 413 26.30 -3.44 -9.23
N PRO A 414 25.37 -4.41 -9.34
CA PRO A 414 24.10 -4.32 -8.63
C PRO A 414 24.31 -4.25 -7.11
N ALA A 415 23.57 -3.38 -6.43
CA ALA A 415 23.57 -3.32 -4.99
C ALA A 415 22.78 -4.49 -4.40
N THR A 416 23.36 -5.18 -3.42
CA THR A 416 22.68 -6.29 -2.73
C THR A 416 21.78 -5.76 -1.63
N ILE A 417 20.48 -6.02 -1.72
CA ILE A 417 19.55 -5.83 -0.60
C ILE A 417 19.46 -7.14 0.20
N SER A 418 19.59 -7.03 1.52
CA SER A 418 19.38 -8.13 2.45
C SER A 418 18.30 -7.74 3.46
N PHE A 419 17.27 -8.56 3.58
CA PHE A 419 16.23 -8.39 4.59
C PHE A 419 16.55 -9.19 5.87
N PRO A 420 16.13 -8.73 7.07
CA PRO A 420 15.41 -7.49 7.29
C PRO A 420 16.27 -6.27 7.02
N ILE A 421 15.71 -5.25 6.37
CA ILE A 421 16.39 -3.96 6.20
C ILE A 421 16.52 -3.25 7.55
N ALA A 422 17.30 -2.18 7.59
CA ALA A 422 17.70 -1.56 8.85
C ALA A 422 16.55 -0.86 9.58
N ASN A 423 15.71 -0.12 8.87
CA ASN A 423 14.68 0.75 9.45
C ASN A 423 13.37 0.66 8.68
N ALA A 424 12.23 0.80 9.36
CA ALA A 424 10.97 1.12 8.69
C ALA A 424 10.67 2.62 8.82
N ILE A 425 9.99 3.19 7.83
CA ILE A 425 9.58 4.60 7.78
C ILE A 425 8.08 4.71 7.55
N THR A 426 7.49 5.88 7.84
CA THR A 426 6.08 6.13 7.56
C THR A 426 5.93 6.87 6.22
N ASN A 427 5.20 6.29 5.29
CA ASN A 427 4.91 6.88 3.97
C ASN A 427 3.90 8.04 4.07
N GLY A 428 3.59 8.68 2.93
CA GLY A 428 2.62 9.76 2.84
C GLY A 428 1.17 9.35 3.14
N ASP A 429 0.86 8.06 3.10
CA ASP A 429 -0.45 7.49 3.46
C ASP A 429 -0.58 7.19 4.97
N GLY A 430 0.50 7.36 5.74
CA GLY A 430 0.55 7.11 7.18
C GLY A 430 0.84 5.65 7.56
N GLN A 431 1.20 4.82 6.58
CA GLN A 431 1.57 3.41 6.78
C GLN A 431 3.09 3.27 6.92
N LEU A 432 3.50 2.29 7.71
CA LEU A 432 4.87 1.87 7.92
C LEU A 432 5.33 1.03 6.72
N ILE A 433 6.43 1.39 6.06
CA ILE A 433 7.04 0.69 4.93
C ILE A 433 8.54 0.46 5.17
N ALA A 434 9.14 -0.47 4.42
CA ALA A 434 10.59 -0.71 4.47
C ALA A 434 11.35 0.53 3.93
N ASP A 435 12.38 0.99 4.64
CA ASP A 435 13.23 2.10 4.18
C ASP A 435 14.23 1.60 3.14
N LEU A 436 13.94 1.86 1.86
CA LEU A 436 14.79 1.52 0.72
C LEU A 436 15.35 2.75 0.00
N GLU A 437 15.33 3.91 0.65
CA GLU A 437 15.71 5.19 0.05
C GLU A 437 17.15 5.19 -0.50
N ALA A 438 18.09 4.60 0.24
CA ALA A 438 19.48 4.48 -0.18
C ALA A 438 19.69 3.63 -1.46
N TYR A 439 18.63 2.96 -1.94
CA TYR A 439 18.64 2.19 -3.18
C TYR A 439 17.76 2.80 -4.27
N GLU A 440 17.06 3.91 -4.02
CA GLU A 440 16.10 4.49 -4.98
C GLU A 440 16.72 4.71 -6.36
N GLY A 441 16.16 4.11 -7.40
CA GLY A 441 16.65 4.20 -8.77
C GLY A 441 17.87 3.32 -9.10
N MET A 442 18.49 2.67 -8.11
CA MET A 442 19.65 1.79 -8.33
C MET A 442 19.22 0.43 -8.85
N LEU A 443 20.10 -0.18 -9.66
CA LEU A 443 20.09 -1.60 -9.98
C LEU A 443 20.43 -2.41 -8.72
N VAL A 444 19.54 -3.30 -8.34
CA VAL A 444 19.64 -4.13 -7.13
C VAL A 444 19.48 -5.62 -7.43
N THR A 445 20.02 -6.43 -6.54
CA THR A 445 19.77 -7.86 -6.47
C THR A 445 19.44 -8.29 -5.05
N LEU A 446 18.68 -9.38 -4.90
CA LEU A 446 18.37 -9.98 -3.61
C LEU A 446 19.21 -11.24 -3.41
N ASP A 447 19.97 -11.30 -2.31
CA ASP A 447 20.85 -12.44 -2.00
C ASP A 447 20.08 -13.68 -1.51
N GLN A 448 18.80 -13.52 -1.18
CA GLN A 448 17.97 -14.54 -0.58
C GLN A 448 16.74 -14.84 -1.42
N GLN A 449 16.27 -16.09 -1.33
CA GLN A 449 14.98 -16.48 -1.87
C GLN A 449 13.87 -15.78 -1.07
N MET A 450 12.89 -15.23 -1.78
CA MET A 450 11.73 -14.57 -1.18
C MET A 450 10.50 -15.46 -1.32
N THR A 451 9.53 -15.28 -0.44
CA THR A 451 8.21 -15.94 -0.50
C THR A 451 7.18 -14.96 -1.04
N VAL A 452 6.32 -15.42 -1.96
CA VAL A 452 5.13 -14.69 -2.41
C VAL A 452 4.17 -14.63 -1.24
N ALA A 453 3.90 -13.43 -0.75
CA ALA A 453 3.06 -13.19 0.42
C ALA A 453 1.70 -12.62 0.04
N ASP A 454 1.67 -11.71 -0.94
CA ASP A 454 0.47 -10.97 -1.34
C ASP A 454 0.30 -10.93 -2.86
N LEU A 455 -0.91 -11.27 -3.29
CA LEU A 455 -1.36 -11.33 -4.68
C LEU A 455 -2.65 -10.54 -4.92
N PHE A 456 -3.15 -9.80 -3.92
CA PHE A 456 -4.42 -9.08 -4.01
C PHE A 456 -4.39 -8.03 -5.13
N GLU A 457 -3.31 -7.27 -5.22
CA GLU A 457 -3.13 -6.23 -6.24
C GLU A 457 -2.52 -6.76 -7.55
N TYR A 458 -2.26 -8.06 -7.66
CA TYR A 458 -1.51 -8.57 -8.81
C TYR A 458 -2.27 -8.42 -10.12
N GLY A 459 -3.51 -8.88 -10.19
CA GLY A 459 -4.33 -8.75 -11.41
C GLY A 459 -4.72 -7.31 -11.74
N ARG A 460 -4.71 -6.42 -10.75
CA ARG A 460 -5.16 -5.03 -10.88
C ARG A 460 -4.03 -4.07 -11.21
N PHE A 461 -2.85 -4.24 -10.62
CA PHE A 461 -1.73 -3.31 -10.73
C PHE A 461 -0.41 -3.98 -11.09
N GLY A 462 -0.39 -5.30 -11.30
CA GLY A 462 0.84 -6.03 -11.61
C GLY A 462 1.82 -6.12 -10.44
N GLU A 463 1.31 -6.01 -9.21
CA GLU A 463 2.10 -5.96 -7.98
C GLU A 463 2.02 -7.27 -7.20
N ILE A 464 3.18 -7.79 -6.80
CA ILE A 464 3.31 -8.97 -5.95
C ILE A 464 4.04 -8.55 -4.67
N GLY A 465 3.43 -8.76 -3.51
CA GLY A 465 4.08 -8.57 -2.22
C GLY A 465 4.98 -9.77 -1.89
N LEU A 466 6.23 -9.49 -1.54
CA LEU A 466 7.22 -10.50 -1.17
C LEU A 466 7.62 -10.38 0.30
N TYR A 467 7.89 -11.51 0.93
CA TYR A 467 8.38 -11.61 2.31
C TYR A 467 9.63 -12.48 2.40
N ALA A 468 10.63 -12.06 3.17
CA ALA A 468 11.94 -12.73 3.20
C ALA A 468 12.02 -13.98 4.08
N ASP A 469 11.16 -14.13 5.08
CA ASP A 469 11.25 -15.18 6.11
C ASP A 469 10.05 -16.14 6.09
N GLY A 470 9.74 -16.67 4.90
CA GLY A 470 8.65 -17.63 4.70
C GLY A 470 7.26 -17.00 4.72
N ARG A 471 6.24 -17.81 5.03
CA ARG A 471 4.87 -17.33 5.23
C ARG A 471 4.80 -16.62 6.59
N LEU A 472 4.32 -15.39 6.59
CA LEU A 472 4.11 -14.63 7.81
C LEU A 472 2.82 -15.07 8.50
N GLU A 473 2.93 -15.51 9.75
CA GLU A 473 1.80 -15.80 10.63
C GLU A 473 1.32 -14.51 11.33
N THR A 474 0.00 -14.31 11.41
CA THR A 474 -0.58 -13.19 12.17
C THR A 474 -0.22 -13.23 13.64
N TYR A 475 -0.01 -12.06 14.26
CA TYR A 475 0.54 -11.95 15.61
C TYR A 475 -0.21 -12.77 16.66
N THR A 476 -1.53 -12.65 16.70
CA THR A 476 -2.40 -13.33 17.69
C THR A 476 -2.77 -14.76 17.33
N GLN A 477 -2.16 -15.35 16.31
CA GLN A 477 -2.22 -16.81 16.12
C GLN A 477 -1.44 -17.53 17.21
N SER A 478 -0.24 -17.06 17.52
CA SER A 478 0.67 -17.68 18.49
C SER A 478 0.98 -16.84 19.73
N ASN A 479 0.64 -15.54 19.73
CA ASN A 479 0.92 -14.63 20.83
C ASN A 479 -0.38 -14.12 21.46
N ALA A 480 -0.41 -14.02 22.79
CA ALA A 480 -1.50 -13.30 23.43
C ALA A 480 -1.50 -11.83 22.97
N PRO A 481 -2.68 -11.17 22.88
CA PRO A 481 -2.74 -9.76 22.54
C PRO A 481 -1.82 -8.91 23.44
N ASP A 482 -0.95 -8.12 22.83
CA ASP A 482 -0.01 -7.24 23.52
C ASP A 482 0.39 -6.06 22.62
N VAL A 483 0.18 -4.83 23.10
CA VAL A 483 0.38 -3.60 22.32
C VAL A 483 1.84 -3.41 21.90
N ASP A 484 2.78 -3.59 22.83
CA ASP A 484 4.19 -3.38 22.55
C ASP A 484 4.72 -4.49 21.63
N GLY A 485 4.37 -5.75 21.91
CA GLY A 485 4.75 -6.90 21.09
C GLY A 485 4.17 -6.87 19.67
N PHE A 486 2.93 -6.41 19.49
CA PHE A 486 2.33 -6.25 18.17
C PHE A 486 3.02 -5.13 17.37
N ALA A 487 3.36 -4.01 18.00
CA ALA A 487 4.11 -2.94 17.35
C ALA A 487 5.52 -3.39 16.89
N ASP A 488 6.23 -4.14 17.75
CA ASP A 488 7.54 -4.73 17.40
C ASP A 488 7.41 -5.78 16.27
N TYR A 489 6.33 -6.55 16.26
CA TYR A 489 6.00 -7.50 15.19
C TYR A 489 5.78 -6.80 13.86
N LEU A 490 4.96 -5.73 13.82
CA LEU A 490 4.70 -4.96 12.60
C LEU A 490 5.97 -4.32 12.05
N ASP A 491 6.81 -3.71 12.91
CA ASP A 491 8.10 -3.16 12.50
C ASP A 491 8.99 -4.23 11.85
N LEU A 492 9.15 -5.39 12.49
CA LEU A 492 9.96 -6.46 11.92
C LEU A 492 9.37 -7.02 10.62
N ALA A 493 8.04 -7.16 10.55
CA ALA A 493 7.37 -7.67 9.37
C ALA A 493 7.57 -6.72 8.19
N VAL A 494 7.34 -5.42 8.37
CA VAL A 494 7.58 -4.39 7.35
C VAL A 494 9.03 -4.40 6.88
N ARG A 495 10.00 -4.49 7.80
CA ARG A 495 11.41 -4.54 7.45
C ARG A 495 11.82 -5.79 6.67
N ASN A 496 10.93 -6.78 6.50
CA ASN A 496 11.13 -7.98 5.70
C ASN A 496 10.35 -8.00 4.39
N THR A 497 9.64 -6.93 4.03
CA THR A 497 8.79 -6.89 2.84
C THR A 497 9.35 -6.04 1.71
N VAL A 498 9.01 -6.42 0.48
CA VAL A 498 9.22 -5.59 -0.72
C VAL A 498 8.18 -5.96 -1.77
N THR A 499 7.75 -5.00 -2.57
CA THR A 499 6.83 -5.25 -3.69
C THR A 499 7.62 -5.47 -4.98
N LEU A 500 7.28 -6.50 -5.74
CA LEU A 500 7.73 -6.73 -7.10
C LEU A 500 6.68 -6.17 -8.07
N ASN A 501 7.09 -5.36 -9.05
CA ASN A 501 6.17 -4.73 -10.00
C ASN A 501 6.40 -5.25 -11.44
N ASP A 502 5.38 -5.11 -12.27
CA ASP A 502 5.40 -5.49 -13.69
C ASP A 502 6.07 -4.45 -14.60
N GLY A 503 6.44 -3.29 -14.06
CA GLY A 503 7.02 -2.19 -14.82
C GLY A 503 5.97 -1.38 -15.59
N LEU A 504 4.69 -1.48 -15.26
CA LEU A 504 3.61 -0.74 -15.92
C LEU A 504 2.94 0.26 -14.98
N SER A 505 2.51 1.38 -15.55
CA SER A 505 1.70 2.40 -14.86
C SER A 505 0.19 2.24 -15.12
N THR A 506 -0.24 1.08 -15.63
CA THR A 506 -1.63 0.86 -16.07
C THR A 506 -2.37 -0.07 -15.13
N GLN A 507 -3.58 0.31 -14.73
CA GLN A 507 -4.50 -0.57 -14.03
C GLN A 507 -5.10 -1.60 -15.00
N ASN A 508 -5.24 -2.84 -14.53
CA ASN A 508 -5.71 -4.01 -15.27
C ASN A 508 -4.86 -4.23 -16.52
N PRO A 509 -3.54 -4.45 -16.36
CA PRO A 509 -2.64 -4.66 -17.49
C PRO A 509 -3.14 -5.83 -18.35
N PHE A 510 -2.88 -5.76 -19.66
CA PHE A 510 -3.38 -6.78 -20.60
C PHE A 510 -2.73 -8.15 -20.36
N SER A 511 -1.52 -8.17 -19.82
CA SER A 511 -0.73 -9.36 -19.46
C SER A 511 0.01 -9.11 -18.14
N LEU A 512 0.24 -10.16 -17.37
CA LEU A 512 0.84 -10.12 -16.03
C LEU A 512 2.20 -10.83 -15.99
N PRO A 513 3.37 -10.22 -16.12
CA PRO A 513 4.62 -10.91 -16.54
C PRO A 513 5.13 -12.14 -15.73
N TYR A 514 4.50 -12.55 -14.63
CA TYR A 514 4.95 -13.58 -13.70
C TYR A 514 3.90 -14.68 -13.42
N PRO A 515 4.28 -15.98 -13.40
CA PRO A 515 5.44 -16.56 -14.07
C PRO A 515 5.17 -16.74 -15.58
N ASP A 516 5.91 -16.03 -16.43
CA ASP A 516 6.03 -16.29 -17.88
C ASP A 516 4.73 -16.33 -18.72
N GLY A 517 3.84 -15.35 -18.59
CA GLY A 517 2.85 -15.09 -19.66
C GLY A 517 1.64 -16.04 -19.74
N ASP A 518 1.68 -17.20 -19.10
CA ASP A 518 0.69 -18.28 -19.24
C ASP A 518 -0.31 -18.29 -18.09
N TYR A 519 -1.33 -17.41 -18.16
CA TYR A 519 -2.34 -17.25 -17.10
C TYR A 519 -3.49 -18.25 -17.25
N GLY A 520 -3.16 -19.53 -17.33
CA GLY A 520 -4.14 -20.57 -17.02
C GLY A 520 -4.49 -20.50 -15.54
N THR A 521 -5.72 -20.84 -15.19
CA THR A 521 -6.08 -21.02 -13.78
C THR A 521 -5.29 -22.17 -13.15
N ASP A 522 -4.86 -23.16 -13.93
CA ASP A 522 -4.16 -24.36 -13.45
C ASP A 522 -2.74 -24.10 -12.91
N ASP A 523 -2.04 -23.11 -13.46
CA ASP A 523 -0.65 -22.76 -13.12
C ASP A 523 -0.55 -21.35 -12.48
N ALA A 524 -1.65 -20.86 -11.90
CA ALA A 524 -1.69 -19.57 -11.24
C ALA A 524 -0.68 -19.50 -10.07
N LEU A 525 0.00 -18.37 -9.94
CA LEU A 525 0.90 -18.09 -8.83
C LEU A 525 0.11 -18.07 -7.51
N ARG A 526 0.64 -18.69 -6.45
CA ARG A 526 -0.02 -18.78 -5.15
C ARG A 526 0.84 -18.14 -4.05
N SER A 527 0.20 -17.57 -3.04
CA SER A 527 0.92 -17.18 -1.83
C SER A 527 1.57 -18.43 -1.21
N GLY A 528 2.81 -18.32 -0.75
CA GLY A 528 3.64 -19.46 -0.35
C GLY A 528 4.56 -20.01 -1.46
N ASP A 529 4.37 -19.60 -2.72
CA ASP A 529 5.38 -19.83 -3.77
C ASP A 529 6.65 -19.02 -3.48
N THR A 530 7.77 -19.41 -4.10
CA THR A 530 9.05 -18.73 -3.89
C THR A 530 9.58 -18.09 -5.16
N VAL A 531 10.35 -17.02 -5.00
CA VAL A 531 11.00 -16.30 -6.09
C VAL A 531 12.47 -16.05 -5.78
N SER A 532 13.31 -16.17 -6.80
CA SER A 532 14.76 -15.99 -6.75
C SER A 532 15.25 -15.29 -8.02
N ASP A 533 16.57 -15.03 -8.10
CA ASP A 533 17.21 -14.37 -9.23
C ASP A 533 16.60 -12.98 -9.55
N ILE A 534 16.15 -12.26 -8.51
CA ILE A 534 15.62 -10.90 -8.68
C ILE A 534 16.77 -9.95 -9.01
N LEU A 535 16.68 -9.34 -10.19
CA LEU A 535 17.54 -8.27 -10.68
C LEU A 535 16.65 -7.18 -11.27
N GLY A 536 16.68 -5.99 -10.69
CA GLY A 536 15.79 -4.90 -11.07
C GLY A 536 16.19 -3.57 -10.48
N VAL A 537 15.41 -2.53 -10.77
CA VAL A 537 15.63 -1.17 -10.23
C VAL A 537 14.63 -0.89 -9.12
N VAL A 538 15.08 -0.25 -8.03
CA VAL A 538 14.18 0.18 -6.95
C VAL A 538 13.47 1.46 -7.37
N ARG A 539 12.18 1.54 -7.07
CA ARG A 539 11.33 2.69 -7.35
C ARG A 539 10.48 3.02 -6.14
N TYR A 540 10.43 4.28 -5.75
CA TYR A 540 9.36 4.77 -4.89
C TYR A 540 8.20 5.27 -5.74
N SER A 541 6.98 4.80 -5.53
CA SER A 541 5.83 5.30 -6.29
C SER A 541 4.50 5.01 -5.59
N ARG A 542 3.39 5.47 -6.20
CA ARG A 542 2.07 4.85 -6.01
C ARG A 542 1.85 3.75 -7.05
N SER A 543 0.96 2.80 -6.75
CA SER A 543 0.57 1.77 -7.72
C SER A 543 -0.03 2.42 -8.99
N ALA A 544 0.17 1.76 -10.15
CA ALA A 544 -0.26 2.24 -11.47
C ALA A 544 -0.15 3.76 -11.72
N GLY A 545 0.96 4.38 -11.30
CA GLY A 545 1.25 5.79 -11.61
C GLY A 545 0.34 6.83 -10.92
N GLY A 546 -0.41 6.46 -9.88
CA GLY A 546 -1.18 7.42 -9.09
C GLY A 546 -2.42 6.90 -8.36
N SER A 547 -2.73 5.61 -8.44
CA SER A 547 -3.84 4.97 -7.73
C SER A 547 -3.34 3.79 -6.91
N GLY A 548 -3.56 3.78 -5.60
CA GLY A 548 -3.02 2.76 -4.69
C GLY A 548 -1.98 3.34 -3.74
N ASP A 549 -1.32 2.45 -3.02
CA ASP A 549 -0.49 2.81 -1.86
C ASP A 549 0.90 3.29 -2.28
N GLU A 550 1.42 4.24 -1.52
CA GLU A 550 2.78 4.76 -1.69
C GLU A 550 3.80 3.78 -1.07
N ASN A 551 4.70 3.21 -1.87
CA ASN A 551 5.62 2.17 -1.42
C ASN A 551 6.90 2.08 -2.29
N TYR A 552 7.93 1.41 -1.79
CA TYR A 552 9.08 0.98 -2.61
C TYR A 552 8.78 -0.32 -3.34
N ARG A 553 9.18 -0.38 -4.61
CA ARG A 553 8.99 -1.51 -5.51
C ARG A 553 10.29 -1.84 -6.23
N ILE A 554 10.47 -3.10 -6.61
CA ILE A 554 11.50 -3.51 -7.56
C ILE A 554 10.82 -3.72 -8.91
N ASN A 555 11.30 -3.02 -9.93
CA ASN A 555 10.95 -3.26 -11.33
C ASN A 555 12.02 -4.15 -11.97
N PRO A 556 11.75 -5.44 -12.24
CA PRO A 556 12.72 -6.34 -12.81
C PRO A 556 13.16 -5.91 -14.21
N ILE A 557 14.45 -6.03 -14.47
CA ILE A 557 15.02 -5.81 -15.81
C ILE A 557 15.20 -7.11 -16.60
N GLU A 558 15.10 -8.24 -15.90
CA GLU A 558 15.06 -9.60 -16.41
C GLU A 558 13.94 -10.36 -15.68
N LEU A 559 13.45 -11.47 -16.24
CA LEU A 559 12.40 -12.28 -15.60
C LEU A 559 12.95 -12.97 -14.34
N PRO A 560 12.33 -12.76 -13.15
CA PRO A 560 12.68 -13.51 -11.95
C PRO A 560 12.31 -15.00 -12.07
N THR A 561 12.99 -15.85 -11.31
CA THR A 561 12.73 -17.29 -11.27
C THR A 561 11.72 -17.60 -10.16
N PHE A 562 10.47 -17.87 -10.54
CA PHE A 562 9.43 -18.38 -9.63
C PHE A 562 9.44 -19.91 -9.57
N GLU A 563 9.29 -20.46 -8.37
CA GLU A 563 9.13 -21.89 -8.12
C GLU A 563 7.77 -22.15 -7.46
N ASN A 564 6.99 -23.06 -8.04
CA ASN A 564 5.75 -23.57 -7.44
C ASN A 564 6.11 -24.45 -6.23
N THR A 565 6.21 -23.81 -5.07
CA THR A 565 6.52 -24.45 -3.78
C THR A 565 5.29 -24.66 -2.92
N ASN A 566 4.16 -24.04 -3.28
CA ASN A 566 2.85 -24.29 -2.70
C ASN A 566 1.88 -24.81 -3.78
N PRO A 567 2.00 -26.07 -4.24
CA PRO A 567 1.09 -26.62 -5.24
C PRO A 567 -0.31 -26.83 -4.65
N ARG A 568 -1.33 -26.73 -5.51
CA ARG A 568 -2.72 -27.05 -5.13
C ARG A 568 -2.84 -28.50 -4.69
N GLU A 569 -3.63 -28.72 -3.65
CA GLU A 569 -3.91 -30.04 -3.11
C GLU A 569 -5.35 -30.47 -3.42
N GLU A 570 -5.57 -31.77 -3.56
CA GLU A 570 -6.91 -32.36 -3.66
C GLU A 570 -7.63 -32.27 -2.31
N ALA A 571 -8.96 -32.43 -2.29
CA ALA A 571 -9.72 -32.41 -1.04
C ALA A 571 -9.16 -33.41 0.01
N PRO A 572 -9.01 -32.99 1.29
CA PRO A 572 -8.46 -33.83 2.35
C PRO A 572 -9.23 -35.15 2.59
N ASP A 573 -8.46 -36.22 2.83
CA ASP A 573 -8.99 -37.50 3.30
C ASP A 573 -8.88 -37.59 4.83
N VAL A 574 -9.85 -37.01 5.51
CA VAL A 574 -9.95 -37.01 6.98
C VAL A 574 -10.46 -38.33 7.58
N GLY A 575 -10.73 -39.35 6.76
CA GLY A 575 -11.29 -40.63 7.22
C GLY A 575 -12.74 -40.52 7.73
N GLY A 576 -13.13 -41.51 8.54
CA GLY A 576 -14.46 -41.58 9.16
C GLY A 576 -15.56 -42.15 8.27
N SER A 577 -16.68 -42.51 8.88
CA SER A 577 -17.93 -42.85 8.18
C SER A 577 -18.76 -41.62 7.83
N LEU A 578 -18.52 -40.48 8.49
CA LEU A 578 -19.13 -39.20 8.18
C LEU A 578 -18.09 -38.09 8.02
N LYS A 579 -18.34 -37.16 7.10
CA LYS A 579 -17.61 -35.90 6.95
C LYS A 579 -18.48 -34.70 7.29
N VAL A 580 -17.96 -33.82 8.14
CA VAL A 580 -18.59 -32.55 8.50
C VAL A 580 -17.66 -31.41 8.10
N ALA A 581 -18.16 -30.39 7.43
CA ALA A 581 -17.36 -29.26 6.98
C ALA A 581 -17.93 -27.91 7.41
N SER A 582 -17.04 -26.92 7.54
CA SER A 582 -17.36 -25.50 7.64
C SER A 582 -16.89 -24.80 6.37
N PHE A 583 -17.73 -23.97 5.76
CA PHE A 583 -17.35 -23.24 4.56
C PHE A 583 -18.00 -21.87 4.48
N ASN A 584 -17.17 -20.83 4.51
CA ASN A 584 -17.55 -19.47 4.14
C ASN A 584 -17.59 -19.35 2.62
N VAL A 585 -18.76 -18.99 2.08
CA VAL A 585 -19.06 -18.98 0.65
C VAL A 585 -18.98 -17.59 0.01
N LEU A 586 -18.36 -16.62 0.70
CA LEU A 586 -18.04 -15.27 0.20
C LEU A 586 -19.26 -14.50 -0.32
N ASN A 587 -20.15 -14.09 0.58
CA ASN A 587 -21.37 -13.33 0.27
C ASN A 587 -22.15 -13.92 -0.92
N TYR A 588 -22.64 -15.15 -0.79
CA TYR A 588 -23.45 -15.80 -1.82
C TYR A 588 -24.88 -15.22 -1.86
N PHE A 589 -25.06 -14.17 -2.65
CA PHE A 589 -26.31 -13.40 -2.81
C PHE A 589 -26.89 -13.64 -4.19
N ASN A 590 -28.16 -14.06 -4.27
CA ASN A 590 -28.79 -14.53 -5.51
C ASN A 590 -29.74 -13.48 -6.15
N GLY A 591 -29.80 -12.28 -5.59
CA GLY A 591 -30.61 -11.17 -6.11
C GLY A 591 -32.10 -11.33 -5.76
N ASP A 592 -32.94 -11.61 -6.76
CA ASP A 592 -34.37 -11.91 -6.53
C ASP A 592 -34.71 -13.40 -6.64
N GLY A 593 -33.71 -14.26 -6.76
CA GLY A 593 -33.85 -15.70 -6.99
C GLY A 593 -34.47 -16.09 -8.34
N GLN A 594 -34.79 -15.13 -9.20
CA GLN A 594 -35.50 -15.33 -10.47
C GLN A 594 -34.72 -14.83 -11.69
N GLY A 595 -33.43 -14.56 -11.52
CA GLY A 595 -32.56 -14.07 -12.58
C GLY A 595 -32.42 -12.54 -12.62
N GLY A 596 -32.99 -11.81 -11.66
CA GLY A 596 -32.90 -10.36 -11.48
C GLY A 596 -32.30 -9.98 -10.12
N GLY A 597 -32.44 -8.70 -9.73
CA GLY A 597 -32.01 -8.22 -8.40
C GLY A 597 -30.56 -7.71 -8.30
N PHE A 598 -29.79 -7.74 -9.38
CA PHE A 598 -28.38 -7.30 -9.42
C PHE A 598 -28.22 -5.80 -9.77
N PRO A 599 -27.16 -5.11 -9.29
CA PRO A 599 -26.20 -5.60 -8.30
C PRO A 599 -26.87 -5.79 -6.94
N THR A 600 -26.45 -6.84 -6.23
CA THR A 600 -26.84 -7.06 -4.85
C THR A 600 -26.10 -6.06 -3.94
N SER A 601 -26.45 -6.00 -2.66
CA SER A 601 -25.74 -5.16 -1.69
C SER A 601 -24.34 -5.69 -1.35
N ARG A 602 -24.11 -6.99 -1.55
CA ARG A 602 -22.88 -7.74 -1.29
C ARG A 602 -22.78 -8.91 -2.29
N GLY A 603 -21.57 -9.43 -2.51
CA GLY A 603 -21.36 -10.56 -3.42
C GLY A 603 -21.30 -10.13 -4.88
N ALA A 604 -21.92 -10.91 -5.77
CA ALA A 604 -21.90 -10.68 -7.21
C ALA A 604 -22.66 -9.41 -7.65
N ASP A 605 -22.05 -8.58 -8.50
CA ASP A 605 -22.67 -7.37 -9.05
C ASP A 605 -23.57 -7.65 -10.26
N THR A 606 -23.42 -8.83 -10.87
CA THR A 606 -24.18 -9.25 -12.04
C THR A 606 -24.60 -10.72 -11.96
N MET A 607 -25.64 -11.09 -12.73
CA MET A 607 -26.04 -12.49 -12.89
C MET A 607 -24.89 -13.38 -13.39
N ALA A 608 -24.02 -12.85 -14.25
CA ALA A 608 -22.91 -13.63 -14.79
C ALA A 608 -21.85 -13.96 -13.72
N GLU A 609 -21.58 -13.02 -12.82
CA GLU A 609 -20.70 -13.24 -11.66
C GLU A 609 -21.33 -14.21 -10.65
N PHE A 610 -22.63 -14.10 -10.42
CA PHE A 610 -23.36 -15.05 -9.57
C PHE A 610 -23.30 -16.48 -10.13
N GLU A 611 -23.52 -16.65 -11.45
CA GLU A 611 -23.36 -17.94 -12.12
C GLU A 611 -21.93 -18.49 -11.95
N ARG A 612 -20.90 -17.63 -12.12
CA ARG A 612 -19.49 -18.01 -11.91
C ARG A 612 -19.19 -18.45 -10.49
N GLN A 613 -19.71 -17.70 -9.51
CA GLN A 613 -19.56 -18.00 -8.08
C GLN A 613 -20.22 -19.33 -7.75
N GLN A 614 -21.47 -19.53 -8.20
CA GLN A 614 -22.21 -20.77 -7.99
C GLN A 614 -21.49 -21.98 -8.59
N GLU A 615 -20.95 -21.87 -9.80
CA GLU A 615 -20.20 -22.96 -10.45
C GLU A 615 -18.96 -23.36 -9.62
N LYS A 616 -18.19 -22.38 -9.12
CA LYS A 616 -17.03 -22.64 -8.26
C LYS A 616 -17.42 -23.27 -6.91
N LEU A 617 -18.45 -22.74 -6.25
CA LEU A 617 -18.95 -23.29 -4.97
C LEU A 617 -19.51 -24.71 -5.13
N VAL A 618 -20.23 -25.00 -6.22
CA VAL A 618 -20.71 -26.35 -6.54
C VAL A 618 -19.54 -27.30 -6.75
N ALA A 619 -18.49 -26.88 -7.47
CA ALA A 619 -17.28 -27.68 -7.64
C ALA A 619 -16.61 -28.00 -6.30
N ALA A 620 -16.38 -26.97 -5.46
CA ALA A 620 -15.75 -27.12 -4.14
C ALA A 620 -16.55 -28.05 -3.22
N ILE A 621 -17.87 -27.82 -3.05
CA ILE A 621 -18.71 -28.62 -2.15
C ILE A 621 -18.85 -30.07 -2.65
N THR A 622 -18.90 -30.28 -3.97
CA THR A 622 -18.99 -31.62 -4.56
C THR A 622 -17.70 -32.40 -4.36
N GLU A 623 -16.54 -31.75 -4.51
CA GLU A 623 -15.23 -32.39 -4.31
C GLU A 623 -14.93 -32.65 -2.82
N LEU A 624 -15.30 -31.72 -1.95
CA LEU A 624 -15.23 -31.88 -0.49
C LEU A 624 -16.02 -33.11 -0.02
N ASP A 625 -17.13 -33.40 -0.70
CA ASP A 625 -17.99 -34.57 -0.50
C ASP A 625 -18.46 -34.73 0.96
N ALA A 626 -18.60 -33.63 1.70
CA ALA A 626 -19.04 -33.66 3.09
C ALA A 626 -20.54 -34.00 3.21
N ASP A 627 -20.90 -34.72 4.27
CA ASP A 627 -22.25 -35.19 4.55
C ASP A 627 -23.09 -34.13 5.27
N VAL A 628 -22.43 -33.26 6.02
CA VAL A 628 -22.98 -32.05 6.63
C VAL A 628 -22.03 -30.88 6.36
N VAL A 629 -22.54 -29.76 5.86
CA VAL A 629 -21.76 -28.53 5.64
C VAL A 629 -22.44 -27.37 6.34
N GLY A 630 -21.73 -26.74 7.29
CA GLY A 630 -22.08 -25.44 7.84
C GLY A 630 -21.64 -24.34 6.87
N LEU A 631 -22.60 -23.60 6.36
CA LEU A 631 -22.40 -22.50 5.42
C LEU A 631 -22.34 -21.17 6.17
N ILE A 632 -21.40 -20.32 5.78
CA ILE A 632 -21.22 -18.96 6.29
C ILE A 632 -21.28 -18.00 5.10
N GLU A 633 -21.84 -16.80 5.30
CA GLU A 633 -22.03 -15.81 4.23
C GLU A 633 -23.08 -16.14 3.15
N ILE A 634 -24.16 -16.81 3.56
CA ILE A 634 -25.36 -16.96 2.73
C ILE A 634 -26.26 -15.73 2.89
N GLU A 635 -26.86 -15.24 1.81
CA GLU A 635 -27.87 -14.17 1.89
C GLU A 635 -29.05 -14.58 2.78
N ASN A 636 -29.42 -13.69 3.71
CA ASN A 636 -30.51 -13.89 4.66
C ASN A 636 -31.87 -13.52 4.04
N ASP A 637 -32.25 -14.13 2.91
CA ASP A 637 -33.49 -13.85 2.18
C ASP A 637 -34.62 -14.89 2.46
N GLY A 638 -34.36 -15.79 3.40
CA GLY A 638 -35.30 -16.79 3.91
C GLY A 638 -35.01 -18.20 3.40
N TYR A 639 -36.03 -19.05 3.38
CA TYR A 639 -35.90 -20.49 3.12
C TYR A 639 -36.89 -20.98 2.04
N GLY A 640 -37.39 -20.04 1.23
CA GLY A 640 -38.33 -20.32 0.16
C GLY A 640 -37.67 -20.80 -1.13
N PRO A 641 -38.46 -21.14 -2.18
CA PRO A 641 -37.96 -21.56 -3.48
C PRO A 641 -36.98 -20.60 -4.17
N ASP A 642 -37.10 -19.30 -3.87
CA ASP A 642 -36.29 -18.24 -4.46
C ASP A 642 -35.10 -17.84 -3.56
N SER A 643 -34.88 -18.52 -2.42
CA SER A 643 -33.81 -18.17 -1.47
C SER A 643 -32.41 -18.54 -1.96
N ALA A 644 -31.38 -17.87 -1.44
CA ALA A 644 -29.99 -18.16 -1.79
C ALA A 644 -29.59 -19.60 -1.40
N ILE A 645 -29.92 -20.06 -0.19
CA ILE A 645 -29.62 -21.43 0.26
C ILE A 645 -30.32 -22.50 -0.59
N GLN A 646 -31.56 -22.24 -1.01
CA GLN A 646 -32.30 -23.14 -1.91
C GLN A 646 -31.67 -23.16 -3.30
N SER A 647 -31.21 -22.00 -3.80
CA SER A 647 -30.53 -21.87 -5.09
C SER A 647 -29.26 -22.72 -5.13
N LEU A 648 -28.44 -22.65 -4.07
CA LEU A 648 -27.23 -23.48 -3.94
C LEU A 648 -27.57 -24.97 -3.88
N VAL A 649 -28.56 -25.38 -3.08
CA VAL A 649 -29.00 -26.78 -2.99
C VAL A 649 -29.56 -27.30 -4.31
N ASP A 650 -30.28 -26.47 -5.07
CA ASP A 650 -30.78 -26.85 -6.40
C ASP A 650 -29.63 -27.04 -7.40
N ALA A 651 -28.61 -26.19 -7.35
CA ALA A 651 -27.41 -26.31 -8.19
C ALA A 651 -26.60 -27.57 -7.84
N LEU A 652 -26.36 -27.84 -6.55
CA LEU A 652 -25.70 -29.07 -6.08
C LEU A 652 -26.48 -30.32 -6.49
N ASN A 653 -27.80 -30.31 -6.35
CA ASN A 653 -28.65 -31.42 -6.76
C ASN A 653 -28.74 -31.59 -8.30
N ALA A 654 -28.49 -30.53 -9.07
CA ALA A 654 -28.38 -30.65 -10.52
C ALA A 654 -27.12 -31.42 -10.93
N GLU A 655 -26.02 -31.23 -10.19
CA GLU A 655 -24.74 -31.92 -10.42
C GLU A 655 -24.71 -33.32 -9.80
N ALA A 656 -24.94 -33.43 -8.49
CA ALA A 656 -24.85 -34.68 -7.73
C ALA A 656 -26.07 -35.62 -7.92
N GLY A 657 -27.19 -35.07 -8.42
CA GLY A 657 -28.45 -35.78 -8.61
C GLY A 657 -29.53 -35.35 -7.62
N ALA A 658 -30.78 -35.33 -8.09
CA ALA A 658 -31.89 -34.75 -7.35
C ALA A 658 -32.14 -35.43 -5.99
N GLY A 659 -32.17 -34.62 -4.93
CA GLY A 659 -32.42 -35.07 -3.55
C GLY A 659 -31.18 -35.60 -2.82
N THR A 660 -30.00 -35.38 -3.36
CA THR A 660 -28.71 -35.69 -2.71
C THR A 660 -28.42 -34.73 -1.57
N TYR A 661 -28.72 -33.44 -1.75
CA TYR A 661 -28.57 -32.41 -0.72
C TYR A 661 -29.93 -31.84 -0.31
N ALA A 662 -30.05 -31.50 0.96
CA ALA A 662 -31.12 -30.71 1.55
C ALA A 662 -30.52 -29.67 2.50
N PHE A 663 -31.30 -28.66 2.92
CA PHE A 663 -30.87 -27.70 3.94
C PHE A 663 -31.74 -27.79 5.20
N VAL A 664 -31.24 -27.24 6.31
CA VAL A 664 -31.97 -27.11 7.58
C VAL A 664 -32.79 -25.82 7.55
N ASP A 665 -34.11 -25.92 7.65
CA ASP A 665 -35.02 -24.78 7.83
C ASP A 665 -35.27 -24.56 9.33
N PRO A 666 -34.78 -23.46 9.93
CA PRO A 666 -34.94 -23.18 11.36
C PRO A 666 -36.38 -22.78 11.76
N GLY A 667 -37.32 -22.69 10.81
CA GLY A 667 -38.71 -22.36 11.08
C GLY A 667 -38.96 -20.88 11.39
N VAL A 668 -37.96 -20.02 11.15
CA VAL A 668 -38.05 -18.56 11.24
C VAL A 668 -37.97 -17.92 9.85
N PRO A 669 -38.60 -16.74 9.63
CA PRO A 669 -38.55 -16.10 8.32
C PRO A 669 -37.14 -15.73 7.84
N GLN A 670 -36.28 -15.31 8.77
CA GLN A 670 -34.90 -14.89 8.58
C GLN A 670 -34.13 -15.19 9.88
N LEU A 671 -32.83 -15.48 9.77
CA LEU A 671 -31.97 -15.73 10.93
C LEU A 671 -31.29 -14.43 11.38
N GLY A 672 -31.83 -13.78 12.42
CA GLY A 672 -31.34 -12.47 12.86
C GLY A 672 -31.76 -11.32 11.93
N SER A 673 -31.02 -10.21 11.97
CA SER A 673 -31.33 -9.01 11.17
C SER A 673 -30.26 -8.60 10.17
N ASP A 674 -29.09 -9.22 10.19
CA ASP A 674 -28.03 -8.97 9.20
C ASP A 674 -28.43 -9.53 7.82
N GLU A 675 -27.91 -8.94 6.76
CA GLU A 675 -28.14 -9.42 5.39
C GLU A 675 -27.41 -10.75 5.12
N ILE A 676 -26.40 -11.07 5.94
CA ILE A 676 -25.65 -12.33 5.94
C ILE A 676 -26.19 -13.25 7.04
N ALA A 677 -26.37 -14.53 6.71
CA ALA A 677 -26.72 -15.60 7.63
C ALA A 677 -25.75 -16.79 7.53
N VAL A 678 -25.78 -17.62 8.57
CA VAL A 678 -25.25 -18.98 8.55
C VAL A 678 -26.35 -19.98 8.17
N GLY A 679 -25.98 -21.18 7.73
CA GLY A 679 -26.93 -22.24 7.40
C GLY A 679 -26.31 -23.62 7.42
N PHE A 680 -27.12 -24.66 7.25
CA PHE A 680 -26.64 -26.03 7.06
C PHE A 680 -27.20 -26.61 5.77
N ILE A 681 -26.34 -27.27 4.99
CA ILE A 681 -26.73 -28.26 4.00
C ILE A 681 -26.25 -29.64 4.44
N TYR A 682 -26.97 -30.69 4.05
CA TYR A 682 -26.65 -32.05 4.44
C TYR A 682 -27.15 -33.07 3.40
N LYS A 683 -26.59 -34.27 3.44
CA LYS A 683 -27.03 -35.40 2.63
C LYS A 683 -28.06 -36.24 3.40
N PRO A 684 -29.38 -36.15 3.10
CA PRO A 684 -30.41 -36.94 3.78
C PRO A 684 -30.30 -38.46 3.55
N GLY A 685 -29.40 -38.90 2.65
CA GLY A 685 -29.06 -40.31 2.46
C GLY A 685 -28.11 -40.86 3.53
N GLU A 686 -27.32 -40.00 4.17
CA GLU A 686 -26.26 -40.36 5.13
C GLU A 686 -26.64 -39.98 6.57
N VAL A 687 -27.32 -38.85 6.76
CA VAL A 687 -27.74 -38.37 8.10
C VAL A 687 -29.23 -38.04 8.17
N ALA A 688 -29.80 -38.16 9.37
CA ALA A 688 -31.14 -37.67 9.69
C ALA A 688 -31.09 -36.53 10.73
N LEU A 689 -31.92 -35.50 10.52
CA LEU A 689 -32.13 -34.46 11.52
C LEU A 689 -32.86 -35.04 12.74
N VAL A 690 -32.34 -34.76 13.94
CA VAL A 690 -32.93 -35.16 15.23
C VAL A 690 -32.93 -33.97 16.20
N GLY A 691 -33.85 -33.95 17.15
CA GLY A 691 -34.03 -32.82 18.06
C GLY A 691 -34.70 -31.60 17.43
N GLU A 692 -34.69 -30.50 18.16
CA GLU A 692 -35.09 -29.17 17.69
C GLU A 692 -33.91 -28.47 17.00
N THR A 693 -34.19 -27.72 15.92
CA THR A 693 -33.24 -26.75 15.39
C THR A 693 -33.21 -25.55 16.33
N ALA A 694 -32.04 -25.25 16.89
CA ALA A 694 -31.90 -24.26 17.95
C ALA A 694 -31.13 -23.02 17.46
N ILE A 695 -31.49 -21.85 17.98
CA ILE A 695 -30.88 -20.57 17.62
C ILE A 695 -30.36 -19.90 18.89
N LEU A 696 -29.09 -19.50 18.90
CA LEU A 696 -28.55 -18.61 19.92
C LEU A 696 -28.56 -17.17 19.40
N ASP A 697 -29.30 -16.33 20.09
CA ASP A 697 -29.39 -14.90 19.85
C ASP A 697 -29.51 -14.13 21.18
N LYS A 698 -29.58 -12.81 21.11
CA LYS A 698 -29.69 -11.93 22.27
C LYS A 698 -30.91 -12.19 23.15
N SER A 699 -31.95 -12.81 22.59
CA SER A 699 -33.17 -13.15 23.33
C SER A 699 -33.02 -14.41 24.19
N VAL A 700 -32.06 -15.28 23.83
CA VAL A 700 -31.67 -16.48 24.58
C VAL A 700 -30.63 -16.14 25.64
N ASP A 701 -29.52 -15.51 25.23
CA ASP A 701 -28.49 -15.00 26.15
C ASP A 701 -28.14 -13.54 25.80
N PRO A 702 -28.33 -12.58 26.73
CA PRO A 702 -28.00 -11.17 26.49
C PRO A 702 -26.53 -10.88 26.16
N ARG A 703 -25.60 -11.78 26.53
CA ARG A 703 -24.17 -11.67 26.16
C ARG A 703 -23.97 -11.86 24.66
N PHE A 704 -24.80 -12.66 24.00
CA PHE A 704 -24.74 -12.88 22.56
C PHE A 704 -25.47 -11.76 21.81
N ASP A 705 -24.82 -10.61 21.62
CA ASP A 705 -25.44 -9.39 21.05
C ASP A 705 -25.72 -9.48 19.54
N SER A 706 -26.72 -10.27 19.16
CA SER A 706 -27.14 -10.49 17.77
C SER A 706 -27.73 -9.26 17.06
N ASP A 707 -27.77 -8.09 17.70
CA ASP A 707 -28.03 -6.81 17.00
C ASP A 707 -26.78 -6.34 16.25
N ASN A 708 -25.59 -6.80 16.65
CA ASN A 708 -24.29 -6.41 16.12
C ASN A 708 -23.49 -7.60 15.55
N GLN A 709 -24.03 -8.82 15.57
CA GLN A 709 -23.43 -10.02 14.97
C GLN A 709 -24.50 -11.01 14.51
N ARG A 710 -24.10 -12.07 13.78
CA ARG A 710 -25.04 -13.08 13.26
C ARG A 710 -25.37 -14.10 14.36
N PRO A 711 -26.65 -14.53 14.50
CA PRO A 711 -27.02 -15.62 15.41
C PRO A 711 -26.31 -16.94 15.07
N THR A 712 -26.13 -17.79 16.09
CA THR A 712 -25.68 -19.18 15.89
C THR A 712 -26.87 -20.06 15.53
N LEU A 713 -26.65 -21.03 14.63
CA LEU A 713 -27.62 -22.08 14.32
C LEU A 713 -27.07 -23.43 14.77
N ALA A 714 -27.82 -24.18 15.58
CA ALA A 714 -27.46 -25.53 16.01
C ALA A 714 -28.48 -26.58 15.56
N GLN A 715 -27.98 -27.74 15.12
CA GLN A 715 -28.77 -28.87 14.69
C GLN A 715 -28.07 -30.18 15.04
N SER A 716 -28.82 -31.15 15.56
CA SER A 716 -28.31 -32.50 15.78
C SER A 716 -28.56 -33.41 14.60
N PHE A 717 -27.55 -34.18 14.24
CA PHE A 717 -27.56 -35.12 13.13
C PHE A 717 -27.33 -36.52 13.66
N ARG A 718 -28.16 -37.47 13.22
CA ARG A 718 -27.95 -38.89 13.47
C ARG A 718 -27.34 -39.52 12.23
N ASP A 719 -26.21 -40.17 12.41
CA ASP A 719 -25.63 -41.07 11.42
C ASP A 719 -26.60 -42.24 11.15
N LEU A 720 -27.01 -42.42 9.89
CA LEU A 720 -27.91 -43.51 9.51
C LEU A 720 -27.25 -44.88 9.56
N ASP A 721 -25.92 -44.94 9.52
CA ASP A 721 -25.15 -46.18 9.55
C ASP A 721 -24.83 -46.63 10.98
N SER A 722 -24.16 -45.80 11.79
CA SER A 722 -23.81 -46.14 13.18
C SER A 722 -24.97 -45.95 14.17
N GLY A 723 -25.88 -45.02 13.89
CA GLY A 723 -26.91 -44.57 14.83
C GLY A 723 -26.42 -43.58 15.89
N GLY A 724 -25.14 -43.23 15.89
CA GLY A 724 -24.58 -42.16 16.73
C GLY A 724 -25.16 -40.79 16.38
N ILE A 725 -25.13 -39.88 17.35
CA ILE A 725 -25.70 -38.54 17.21
C ILE A 725 -24.59 -37.55 17.55
N PHE A 726 -24.59 -36.41 16.88
CA PHE A 726 -23.80 -35.26 17.31
C PHE A 726 -24.60 -33.99 17.04
N THR A 727 -24.29 -32.93 17.76
CA THR A 727 -24.84 -31.59 17.59
C THR A 727 -23.80 -30.69 16.94
N SER A 728 -24.11 -30.12 15.78
CA SER A 728 -23.25 -29.11 15.16
C SER A 728 -23.83 -27.72 15.38
N ALA A 729 -22.98 -26.76 15.74
CA ALA A 729 -23.30 -25.34 15.84
C ALA A 729 -22.47 -24.55 14.83
N VAL A 730 -23.12 -23.91 13.85
CA VAL A 730 -22.45 -23.08 12.83
C VAL A 730 -22.49 -21.60 13.24
N ASN A 731 -21.34 -20.95 13.12
CA ASN A 731 -21.09 -19.61 13.65
C ASN A 731 -20.52 -18.67 12.59
N HIS A 732 -20.86 -17.38 12.71
CA HIS A 732 -20.20 -16.29 12.01
C HIS A 732 -20.15 -15.08 12.95
N PHE A 733 -19.06 -14.99 13.72
CA PHE A 733 -18.89 -13.93 14.70
C PHE A 733 -18.58 -12.58 14.03
N LYS A 734 -18.58 -11.52 14.84
CA LYS A 734 -18.34 -10.17 14.32
C LYS A 734 -16.92 -10.02 13.75
N SER A 735 -16.86 -9.59 12.49
CA SER A 735 -15.61 -9.25 11.80
C SER A 735 -14.78 -8.19 12.53
N LYS A 736 -13.45 -8.38 12.47
CA LYS A 736 -12.39 -7.49 12.99
C LYS A 736 -12.34 -6.10 12.34
N GLY A 737 -13.00 -5.91 11.19
CA GLY A 737 -12.87 -4.69 10.39
C GLY A 737 -13.56 -3.44 10.95
N SER A 738 -14.48 -3.57 11.91
CA SER A 738 -15.14 -2.42 12.54
C SER A 738 -15.76 -2.76 13.89
N PRO A 739 -15.79 -1.82 14.85
CA PRO A 739 -16.51 -1.98 16.10
C PRO A 739 -18.01 -1.64 15.94
N PRO A 740 -18.89 -2.12 16.83
CA PRO A 740 -20.24 -1.59 16.97
C PRO A 740 -20.24 -0.10 17.36
N ASP A 741 -21.22 0.66 16.86
CA ASP A 741 -21.33 2.09 17.16
C ASP A 741 -21.51 2.36 18.67
N GLY A 742 -20.57 3.09 19.26
CA GLY A 742 -20.67 3.58 20.63
C GLY A 742 -20.28 2.58 21.72
N GLN A 743 -19.49 1.55 21.37
CA GLN A 743 -18.92 0.57 22.30
C GLN A 743 -17.38 0.65 22.29
N PRO A 744 -16.75 1.57 23.05
CA PRO A 744 -15.29 1.76 23.02
C PRO A 744 -14.47 0.55 23.48
N GLU A 745 -15.07 -0.37 24.23
CA GLU A 745 -14.51 -1.66 24.60
C GLU A 745 -14.27 -2.59 23.39
N ASP A 746 -14.95 -2.34 22.28
CA ASP A 746 -14.79 -3.09 21.02
C ASP A 746 -13.90 -2.35 20.01
N ASP A 747 -13.45 -1.13 20.32
CA ASP A 747 -12.47 -0.44 19.47
C ASP A 747 -11.15 -1.24 19.44
N ASP A 748 -10.45 -1.21 18.31
CA ASP A 748 -9.12 -1.82 18.18
C ASP A 748 -8.14 -1.23 19.22
N GLN A 749 -7.68 -2.09 20.12
CA GLN A 749 -6.74 -1.75 21.18
C GLN A 749 -5.27 -1.69 20.68
N ARG A 750 -5.04 -2.05 19.41
CA ARG A 750 -3.71 -2.12 18.76
C ARG A 750 -2.77 -3.12 19.42
N ASP A 751 -3.33 -4.24 19.85
CA ASP A 751 -2.63 -5.37 20.48
C ASP A 751 -2.63 -6.63 19.60
N GLY A 752 -3.14 -6.51 18.36
CA GLY A 752 -3.25 -7.58 17.37
C GLY A 752 -4.63 -8.25 17.30
N ALA A 753 -5.50 -8.07 18.31
CA ALA A 753 -6.83 -8.70 18.31
C ALA A 753 -7.85 -8.01 17.38
N GLY A 754 -7.57 -6.77 16.98
CA GLY A 754 -8.43 -5.95 16.13
C GLY A 754 -9.74 -5.54 16.82
N ASN A 755 -10.70 -5.02 16.05
CA ASN A 755 -11.98 -4.58 16.62
C ASN A 755 -12.86 -5.77 17.06
N SER A 756 -13.79 -5.48 17.97
CA SER A 756 -14.86 -6.36 18.47
C SER A 756 -14.39 -7.60 19.25
N ASP A 757 -13.18 -7.59 19.81
CA ASP A 757 -12.66 -8.74 20.57
C ASP A 757 -13.50 -9.05 21.82
N ALA A 758 -13.93 -8.02 22.55
CA ALA A 758 -14.79 -8.17 23.72
C ALA A 758 -16.18 -8.74 23.35
N LEU A 759 -16.80 -8.25 22.26
CA LEU A 759 -18.05 -8.79 21.75
C LEU A 759 -17.93 -10.27 21.32
N ARG A 760 -16.84 -10.65 20.63
CA ARG A 760 -16.57 -12.04 20.26
C ARG A 760 -16.34 -12.94 21.48
N THR A 761 -15.68 -12.42 22.51
CA THR A 761 -15.45 -13.14 23.77
C THR A 761 -16.78 -13.44 24.48
N ASN A 762 -17.65 -12.43 24.62
CA ASN A 762 -18.99 -12.62 25.19
C ASN A 762 -19.84 -13.60 24.36
N ALA A 763 -19.70 -13.59 23.03
CA ALA A 763 -20.38 -14.53 22.14
C ALA A 763 -19.90 -15.98 22.38
N SER A 764 -18.61 -16.16 22.61
CA SER A 764 -17.96 -17.45 22.87
C SER A 764 -18.42 -18.05 24.20
N GLU A 765 -18.35 -17.28 25.29
CA GLU A 765 -18.84 -17.71 26.61
C GLU A 765 -20.33 -18.08 26.56
N ALA A 766 -21.15 -17.25 25.90
CA ALA A 766 -22.58 -17.53 25.75
C ALA A 766 -22.85 -18.78 24.90
N LEU A 767 -22.02 -19.04 23.88
CA LEU A 767 -22.13 -20.22 23.04
C LEU A 767 -21.81 -21.50 23.81
N ALA A 768 -20.69 -21.52 24.54
CA ALA A 768 -20.29 -22.68 25.36
C ALA A 768 -21.37 -22.98 26.43
N ASP A 769 -21.79 -21.96 27.18
CA ASP A 769 -22.86 -22.09 28.18
C ASP A 769 -24.17 -22.61 27.58
N TRP A 770 -24.57 -22.08 26.42
CA TRP A 770 -25.81 -22.47 25.76
C TRP A 770 -25.77 -23.92 25.27
N LEU A 771 -24.67 -24.36 24.66
CA LEU A 771 -24.49 -25.74 24.19
C LEU A 771 -24.54 -26.74 25.36
N ALA A 772 -23.99 -26.39 26.52
CA ALA A 772 -24.08 -27.21 27.74
C ALA A 772 -25.52 -27.40 28.27
N THR A 773 -26.50 -26.65 27.75
CA THR A 773 -27.92 -26.81 28.12
C THR A 773 -28.68 -27.84 27.28
N ASP A 774 -28.03 -28.52 26.33
CA ASP A 774 -28.65 -29.40 25.33
C ASP A 774 -29.76 -28.66 24.56
N PRO A 775 -29.42 -27.62 23.78
CA PRO A 775 -30.40 -26.73 23.18
C PRO A 775 -31.26 -27.40 22.11
N THR A 776 -30.80 -28.52 21.54
CA THR A 776 -31.55 -29.32 20.55
C THR A 776 -32.39 -30.41 21.22
N GLY A 777 -32.18 -30.69 22.51
CA GLY A 777 -32.98 -31.62 23.32
C GLY A 777 -32.75 -33.09 22.98
N VAL A 778 -31.56 -33.46 22.49
CA VAL A 778 -31.24 -34.84 22.09
C VAL A 778 -30.55 -35.64 23.20
N GLY A 779 -29.98 -34.97 24.20
CA GLY A 779 -29.30 -35.57 25.34
C GLY A 779 -27.90 -36.10 25.07
N ASP A 780 -27.36 -35.92 23.86
CA ASP A 780 -26.04 -36.38 23.46
C ASP A 780 -24.97 -35.29 23.73
N GLU A 781 -23.83 -35.68 24.30
CA GLU A 781 -22.73 -34.79 24.69
C GLU A 781 -21.79 -34.46 23.52
N ASP A 782 -21.94 -35.16 22.39
CA ASP A 782 -21.12 -34.93 21.20
C ASP A 782 -21.50 -33.61 20.52
N VAL A 783 -20.65 -32.59 20.69
CA VAL A 783 -20.87 -31.24 20.18
C VAL A 783 -19.70 -30.81 19.30
N LEU A 784 -20.01 -30.27 18.12
CA LEU A 784 -19.06 -29.69 17.19
C LEU A 784 -19.40 -28.22 16.92
N ILE A 785 -18.53 -27.32 17.35
CA ILE A 785 -18.57 -25.90 16.98
C ILE A 785 -17.81 -25.75 15.67
N ILE A 786 -18.48 -25.26 14.64
CA ILE A 786 -17.85 -24.90 13.36
C ILE A 786 -18.18 -23.46 13.00
N GLY A 787 -17.35 -22.82 12.21
CA GLY A 787 -17.65 -21.47 11.73
C GLY A 787 -16.44 -20.57 11.56
N ASP A 788 -16.69 -19.41 10.96
CA ASP A 788 -15.80 -18.26 11.01
C ASP A 788 -16.01 -17.53 12.34
N LEU A 789 -15.06 -17.71 13.26
CA LEU A 789 -15.10 -17.10 14.58
C LEU A 789 -14.47 -15.70 14.60
N ASN A 790 -13.86 -15.25 13.48
CA ASN A 790 -13.20 -13.95 13.33
C ASN A 790 -12.17 -13.64 14.44
N ALA A 791 -11.57 -14.69 15.02
CA ALA A 791 -10.58 -14.59 16.09
C ALA A 791 -9.43 -15.58 15.85
N TYR A 792 -8.20 -15.13 16.07
CA TYR A 792 -7.02 -15.97 15.93
C TYR A 792 -6.77 -16.81 17.20
N ALA A 793 -5.97 -17.87 17.07
CA ALA A 793 -5.97 -18.97 18.05
C ALA A 793 -5.54 -18.60 19.48
N ALA A 794 -4.77 -17.53 19.68
CA ALA A 794 -4.36 -17.05 21.00
C ALA A 794 -5.25 -15.91 21.56
N GLU A 795 -6.33 -15.55 20.87
CA GLU A 795 -7.27 -14.52 21.31
C GLU A 795 -8.26 -15.06 22.35
N ALA A 796 -8.85 -14.13 23.13
CA ALA A 796 -9.79 -14.46 24.20
C ALA A 796 -11.05 -15.23 23.73
N PRO A 797 -11.64 -14.96 22.54
CA PRO A 797 -12.79 -15.72 22.05
C PRO A 797 -12.49 -17.22 21.90
N ILE A 798 -11.34 -17.56 21.32
CA ILE A 798 -10.95 -18.97 21.13
C ILE A 798 -10.60 -19.61 22.47
N SER A 799 -9.95 -18.87 23.37
CA SER A 799 -9.66 -19.34 24.72
C SER A 799 -10.94 -19.68 25.48
N ALA A 800 -11.96 -18.82 25.44
CA ALA A 800 -13.25 -19.04 26.09
C ALA A 800 -13.97 -20.29 25.59
N LEU A 801 -13.94 -20.58 24.29
CA LEU A 801 -14.50 -21.84 23.77
C LEU A 801 -13.71 -23.06 24.22
N ARG A 802 -12.38 -22.97 24.27
CA ARG A 802 -11.53 -24.07 24.72
C ARG A 802 -11.73 -24.42 26.19
N GLU A 803 -12.05 -23.42 27.00
CA GLU A 803 -12.33 -23.53 28.43
C GLU A 803 -13.73 -24.07 28.75
N GLY A 804 -14.58 -24.30 27.75
CA GLY A 804 -15.91 -24.87 27.98
C GLY A 804 -16.88 -23.92 28.68
N ALA A 805 -17.93 -24.48 29.29
CA ALA A 805 -18.97 -23.72 29.97
C ALA A 805 -18.58 -23.36 31.42
N ASP A 806 -17.53 -23.96 31.97
CA ASP A 806 -17.04 -23.66 33.31
C ASP A 806 -15.93 -22.57 33.34
N ASP A 807 -15.59 -22.03 32.17
CA ASP A 807 -14.55 -21.01 31.96
C ASP A 807 -13.20 -21.43 32.58
N MET A 808 -12.89 -22.73 32.58
CA MET A 808 -11.68 -23.26 33.21
C MET A 808 -11.03 -24.39 32.42
N LEU A 809 -9.94 -24.06 31.70
CA LEU A 809 -9.19 -25.05 30.91
C LEU A 809 -8.74 -26.28 31.73
N GLY A 810 -8.90 -27.45 31.12
CA GLY A 810 -8.48 -28.76 31.61
C GLY A 810 -9.61 -29.53 32.30
N THR A 811 -10.86 -29.16 32.04
CA THR A 811 -12.07 -29.76 32.59
C THR A 811 -12.77 -30.60 31.52
N ASP A 812 -13.83 -31.33 31.91
CA ASP A 812 -14.44 -32.33 31.01
C ASP A 812 -15.35 -31.68 29.95
N ASP A 813 -15.74 -30.41 30.13
CA ASP A 813 -16.54 -29.61 29.20
C ASP A 813 -15.71 -28.73 28.25
N ASP A 814 -14.38 -28.84 28.29
CA ASP A 814 -13.46 -28.21 27.34
C ASP A 814 -13.77 -28.60 25.88
N PHE A 815 -13.61 -27.64 24.96
CA PHE A 815 -13.58 -27.92 23.53
C PHE A 815 -12.14 -28.00 23.00
N THR A 816 -11.88 -29.02 22.19
CA THR A 816 -10.59 -29.22 21.51
C THR A 816 -10.63 -28.62 20.11
N ASN A 817 -9.72 -27.70 19.80
CA ASN A 817 -9.49 -27.24 18.43
C ASN A 817 -8.89 -28.38 17.58
N LEU A 818 -9.58 -28.76 16.51
CA LEU A 818 -9.18 -29.90 15.67
C LEU A 818 -8.18 -29.52 14.56
N VAL A 819 -7.99 -28.24 14.27
CA VAL A 819 -7.11 -27.73 13.19
C VAL A 819 -6.01 -26.82 13.72
N GLU A 820 -5.36 -27.23 14.82
CA GLU A 820 -4.29 -26.46 15.45
C GLU A 820 -3.04 -26.37 14.55
N GLY A 821 -2.56 -25.15 14.31
CA GLY A 821 -1.37 -24.88 13.47
C GLY A 821 -1.66 -24.67 11.98
N GLU A 822 -2.93 -24.77 11.57
CA GLU A 822 -3.38 -24.49 10.20
C GLU A 822 -3.74 -23.01 10.00
N TYR A 823 -3.97 -22.60 8.75
CA TYR A 823 -4.53 -21.30 8.40
C TYR A 823 -5.69 -21.47 7.42
N SER A 824 -6.65 -20.54 7.48
CA SER A 824 -7.82 -20.55 6.59
C SER A 824 -8.03 -19.22 5.89
N TYR A 825 -7.28 -18.18 6.27
CA TYR A 825 -7.46 -16.82 5.80
C TYR A 825 -6.13 -16.06 5.78
N GLY A 826 -5.97 -15.20 4.78
CA GLY A 826 -4.85 -14.28 4.64
C GLY A 826 -5.34 -12.84 4.50
N PHE A 827 -4.74 -11.91 5.26
CA PHE A 827 -5.14 -10.50 5.23
C PHE A 827 -3.94 -9.59 5.56
N PRO A 828 -3.98 -8.30 5.19
CA PRO A 828 -3.06 -7.32 5.74
C PRO A 828 -2.94 -7.41 7.27
N ALA A 829 -1.71 -7.52 7.77
CA ALA A 829 -1.38 -7.71 9.18
C ALA A 829 -1.93 -6.56 10.04
N ASP A 830 -1.92 -5.34 9.50
CA ASP A 830 -2.71 -4.22 10.00
C ASP A 830 -3.00 -3.23 8.87
N LEU A 831 -4.26 -3.06 8.50
CA LEU A 831 -4.65 -2.18 7.39
C LEU A 831 -4.26 -0.71 7.64
N ALA A 832 -4.27 -0.28 8.91
CA ALA A 832 -4.03 1.12 9.27
C ALA A 832 -2.55 1.49 9.29
N THR A 833 -1.68 0.57 9.72
CA THR A 833 -0.27 0.85 9.98
C THR A 833 0.68 0.08 9.07
N ALA A 834 0.30 -1.07 8.50
CA ALA A 834 1.18 -1.91 7.69
C ALA A 834 0.38 -2.67 6.60
N GLY A 835 -0.39 -1.94 5.79
CA GLY A 835 -1.35 -2.50 4.84
C GLY A 835 -0.72 -3.38 3.75
N GLN A 836 0.56 -3.18 3.44
CA GLN A 836 1.31 -3.95 2.44
C GLN A 836 1.91 -5.26 2.98
N VAL A 837 1.71 -5.57 4.27
CA VAL A 837 2.21 -6.79 4.90
C VAL A 837 1.07 -7.78 4.99
N GLN A 838 1.04 -8.83 4.16
CA GLN A 838 0.05 -9.89 4.30
C GLN A 838 0.50 -10.94 5.33
N ALA A 839 -0.40 -11.33 6.22
CA ALA A 839 -0.22 -12.38 7.21
C ALA A 839 -1.37 -13.39 7.16
N PHE A 840 -1.10 -14.62 7.60
CA PHE A 840 -2.04 -15.74 7.55
C PHE A 840 -2.36 -16.26 8.95
N GLY A 841 -3.59 -16.75 9.15
CA GLY A 841 -4.02 -17.33 10.41
C GLY A 841 -5.33 -18.12 10.28
N THR A 842 -5.77 -18.71 11.39
CA THR A 842 -7.03 -19.46 11.45
C THR A 842 -8.17 -18.53 11.86
N LEU A 843 -9.18 -18.37 11.01
CA LEU A 843 -10.46 -17.76 11.38
C LEU A 843 -11.60 -18.77 11.38
N ASP A 844 -11.48 -19.82 10.56
CA ASP A 844 -12.44 -20.91 10.43
C ASP A 844 -12.02 -22.08 11.30
N TYR A 845 -12.89 -22.49 12.21
CA TYR A 845 -12.57 -23.50 13.21
C TYR A 845 -13.50 -24.71 13.11
N ALA A 846 -12.97 -25.83 13.62
CA ALA A 846 -13.77 -26.94 14.15
C ALA A 846 -13.30 -27.23 15.57
N LEU A 847 -14.17 -27.01 16.56
CA LEU A 847 -13.91 -27.33 17.96
C LEU A 847 -14.87 -28.41 18.45
N ALA A 848 -14.35 -29.53 18.95
CA ALA A 848 -15.14 -30.66 19.40
C ALA A 848 -15.16 -30.76 20.93
N SER A 849 -16.32 -31.08 21.50
CA SER A 849 -16.42 -31.51 22.89
C SER A 849 -15.51 -32.71 23.14
N GLN A 850 -15.13 -32.95 24.40
CA GLN A 850 -14.25 -34.07 24.73
C GLN A 850 -14.81 -35.43 24.27
N SER A 851 -16.13 -35.65 24.38
CA SER A 851 -16.80 -36.88 23.95
C SER A 851 -16.69 -37.08 22.43
N LEU A 852 -16.92 -36.02 21.64
CA LEU A 852 -16.83 -36.07 20.18
C LEU A 852 -15.38 -36.17 19.71
N ASN A 853 -14.44 -35.48 20.36
CA ASN A 853 -13.03 -35.49 20.01
C ASN A 853 -12.45 -36.92 20.02
N SER A 854 -12.96 -37.79 20.91
CA SER A 854 -12.57 -39.21 20.95
C SER A 854 -13.04 -40.03 19.73
N GLN A 855 -13.94 -39.47 18.93
CA GLN A 855 -14.59 -40.05 17.76
C GLN A 855 -14.15 -39.36 16.45
N VAL A 856 -13.28 -38.35 16.54
CA VAL A 856 -12.65 -37.70 15.38
C VAL A 856 -11.59 -38.62 14.80
N THR A 857 -11.65 -38.82 13.49
CA THR A 857 -10.70 -39.65 12.73
C THR A 857 -9.61 -38.82 12.03
N GLY A 858 -9.92 -37.55 11.75
CA GLY A 858 -9.02 -36.56 11.18
C GLY A 858 -9.74 -35.22 11.02
N ALA A 859 -8.97 -34.14 10.92
CA ALA A 859 -9.47 -32.81 10.57
C ALA A 859 -8.37 -32.04 9.84
N GLU A 860 -8.74 -31.24 8.84
CA GLU A 860 -7.80 -30.53 7.98
C GLU A 860 -8.47 -29.30 7.37
N VAL A 861 -7.67 -28.28 7.04
CA VAL A 861 -8.10 -27.13 6.24
C VAL A 861 -7.72 -27.39 4.79
N TRP A 862 -8.66 -27.25 3.86
CA TRP A 862 -8.35 -27.43 2.44
C TRP A 862 -8.00 -26.10 1.81
N ASN A 863 -6.70 -25.82 1.64
CA ASN A 863 -6.21 -24.52 1.15
C ASN A 863 -6.47 -24.32 -0.36
N ILE A 864 -7.70 -23.96 -0.72
CA ILE A 864 -8.15 -23.71 -2.10
C ILE A 864 -8.44 -22.24 -2.39
N ASN A 865 -8.41 -21.36 -1.37
CA ASN A 865 -8.94 -20.00 -1.45
C ASN A 865 -7.94 -18.95 -0.93
N ALA A 866 -7.42 -19.11 0.29
CA ALA A 866 -6.62 -18.07 0.94
C ALA A 866 -5.30 -17.78 0.22
N ASP A 867 -4.74 -18.79 -0.44
CA ASP A 867 -3.49 -18.70 -1.19
C ASP A 867 -3.65 -18.25 -2.63
N GLU A 868 -4.88 -18.26 -3.14
CA GLU A 868 -5.15 -17.96 -4.55
C GLU A 868 -5.23 -16.45 -4.80
N PRO A 869 -4.76 -15.99 -5.97
CA PRO A 869 -4.82 -14.58 -6.30
C PRO A 869 -6.26 -14.12 -6.51
N ALA A 870 -6.58 -12.89 -6.12
CA ALA A 870 -7.94 -12.36 -6.20
C ALA A 870 -8.50 -12.39 -7.63
N PHE A 871 -7.67 -12.14 -8.66
CA PHE A 871 -8.16 -11.99 -10.03
C PHE A 871 -8.72 -13.27 -10.69
N ILE A 872 -8.49 -14.47 -10.11
CA ILE A 872 -9.07 -15.73 -10.61
C ILE A 872 -10.43 -16.07 -9.98
N ASP A 873 -10.94 -15.19 -9.11
CA ASP A 873 -12.26 -15.29 -8.50
C ASP A 873 -13.41 -15.16 -9.53
N TYR A 874 -14.64 -15.10 -9.03
CA TYR A 874 -15.84 -15.01 -9.85
C TYR A 874 -16.09 -13.61 -10.47
N ASN A 875 -15.47 -12.55 -9.95
CA ASN A 875 -15.71 -11.17 -10.35
C ASN A 875 -15.29 -10.93 -11.82
N THR A 876 -15.70 -9.81 -12.43
CA THR A 876 -15.27 -9.46 -13.81
C THR A 876 -14.50 -8.15 -13.89
N GLU A 877 -14.53 -7.37 -12.82
CA GLU A 877 -13.82 -6.13 -12.60
C GLU A 877 -12.41 -6.37 -12.01
N PHE A 878 -11.59 -5.31 -12.05
CA PHE A 878 -10.25 -5.25 -11.45
C PHE A 878 -9.27 -6.39 -11.82
N LYS A 879 -9.46 -7.00 -12.99
CA LYS A 879 -8.60 -8.04 -13.56
C LYS A 879 -8.26 -7.75 -15.03
N PRO A 880 -7.24 -8.42 -15.62
CA PRO A 880 -6.87 -8.23 -17.02
C PRO A 880 -8.08 -8.37 -17.97
N PRO A 881 -8.24 -7.47 -18.96
CA PRO A 881 -9.47 -7.38 -19.75
C PRO A 881 -9.64 -8.47 -20.83
N ASN A 882 -8.59 -9.22 -21.20
CA ASN A 882 -8.62 -10.28 -22.22
C ASN A 882 -7.29 -11.08 -22.26
N PRO A 883 -7.28 -12.42 -22.16
CA PRO A 883 -8.41 -13.34 -22.04
C PRO A 883 -9.16 -13.18 -20.71
N ASP A 884 -10.43 -13.60 -20.69
CA ASP A 884 -11.23 -13.71 -19.47
C ASP A 884 -10.64 -14.84 -18.60
N ILE A 885 -10.06 -14.47 -17.46
CA ILE A 885 -9.39 -15.39 -16.54
C ILE A 885 -10.43 -15.92 -15.55
N TYR A 886 -10.92 -17.13 -15.81
CA TYR A 886 -11.91 -17.81 -14.98
C TYR A 886 -11.91 -19.31 -15.28
N ALA A 887 -12.08 -20.12 -14.23
CA ALA A 887 -12.38 -21.55 -14.35
C ALA A 887 -13.49 -21.95 -13.37
N PRO A 888 -14.43 -22.83 -13.79
CA PRO A 888 -15.51 -23.34 -12.94
C PRO A 888 -14.99 -24.51 -12.08
N ASP A 889 -13.96 -24.26 -11.28
CA ASP A 889 -13.30 -25.19 -10.37
C ASP A 889 -13.40 -24.71 -8.90
N ALA A 890 -12.87 -25.49 -7.95
CA ALA A 890 -12.98 -25.18 -6.52
C ALA A 890 -12.13 -23.96 -6.08
N PHE A 891 -11.05 -23.66 -6.80
CA PHE A 891 -10.03 -22.70 -6.39
C PHE A 891 -10.53 -21.25 -6.45
N ARG A 892 -10.25 -20.45 -5.41
CA ARG A 892 -10.75 -19.07 -5.24
C ARG A 892 -12.28 -18.98 -5.41
N SER A 893 -12.99 -19.98 -4.90
CA SER A 893 -14.45 -19.95 -4.73
C SER A 893 -14.88 -19.02 -3.59
N SER A 894 -13.97 -18.77 -2.66
CA SER A 894 -14.09 -17.86 -1.51
C SER A 894 -12.74 -17.20 -1.23
N ASP A 895 -12.68 -16.34 -0.22
CA ASP A 895 -11.45 -15.86 0.41
C ASP A 895 -11.07 -16.65 1.67
N HIS A 896 -11.94 -17.55 2.13
CA HIS A 896 -11.72 -18.48 3.24
C HIS A 896 -11.59 -19.93 2.77
N ASP A 897 -10.66 -20.67 3.36
CA ASP A 897 -10.51 -22.11 3.11
C ASP A 897 -11.51 -22.93 3.95
N PRO A 898 -12.17 -23.97 3.37
CA PRO A 898 -13.06 -24.82 4.12
C PRO A 898 -12.31 -25.73 5.11
N VAL A 899 -12.91 -25.91 6.28
CA VAL A 899 -12.46 -26.86 7.31
C VAL A 899 -13.26 -28.15 7.17
N VAL A 900 -12.62 -29.31 7.23
CA VAL A 900 -13.30 -30.61 7.16
C VAL A 900 -12.87 -31.54 8.29
N VAL A 901 -13.83 -32.28 8.84
CA VAL A 901 -13.68 -33.19 9.98
C VAL A 901 -14.28 -34.55 9.64
N GLY A 902 -13.52 -35.62 9.86
CA GLY A 902 -13.99 -37.00 9.72
C GLY A 902 -14.42 -37.58 11.06
N LEU A 903 -15.59 -38.20 11.13
CA LEU A 903 -16.20 -38.75 12.35
C LEU A 903 -16.54 -40.23 12.21
N ASP A 904 -16.25 -41.00 13.27
CA ASP A 904 -16.73 -42.37 13.48
C ASP A 904 -17.61 -42.40 14.74
N LEU A 905 -18.89 -42.08 14.59
CA LEU A 905 -19.79 -41.93 15.73
C LEU A 905 -20.14 -43.29 16.37
N ALA A 906 -20.10 -43.34 17.70
CA ALA A 906 -20.56 -44.44 18.50
C ALA A 906 -22.03 -44.21 18.90
N PRO A 907 -22.88 -45.25 18.88
CA PRO A 907 -24.22 -45.12 19.45
C PRO A 907 -24.10 -44.88 20.95
N GLU A 908 -24.74 -43.82 21.43
CA GLU A 908 -24.73 -43.32 22.81
C GLU A 908 -24.63 -44.44 23.85
N ALA A 909 -23.58 -44.34 24.67
CA ALA A 909 -23.37 -45.22 25.78
C ALA A 909 -24.41 -44.91 26.88
N PRO A 910 -24.68 -45.88 27.73
CA PRO A 910 -25.53 -45.70 28.89
C PRO A 910 -25.22 -44.67 30.00
N GLU A 911 -26.24 -44.00 30.55
CA GLU A 911 -26.15 -43.33 31.87
C GLU A 911 -26.08 -44.36 33.02
N THR A 912 -25.15 -44.23 33.97
CA THR A 912 -25.14 -45.04 35.23
C THR A 912 -25.62 -44.19 36.42
N VAL A 913 -26.55 -44.71 37.25
CA VAL A 913 -27.22 -43.95 38.33
C VAL A 913 -26.90 -44.52 39.72
N LEU A 914 -26.30 -43.70 40.60
CA LEU A 914 -25.96 -44.10 41.98
C LEU A 914 -27.02 -43.60 42.99
N ALA A 915 -27.73 -44.52 43.64
CA ALA A 915 -28.81 -44.19 44.59
C ALA A 915 -28.46 -44.63 46.02
N ARG A 916 -28.25 -43.67 46.94
CA ARG A 916 -27.96 -43.96 48.35
C ARG A 916 -29.18 -43.74 49.24
N LEU A 917 -29.52 -44.74 50.06
CA LEU A 917 -30.60 -44.68 51.03
C LEU A 917 -30.04 -44.74 52.45
N GLU A 918 -30.15 -43.64 53.21
CA GLU A 918 -29.67 -43.59 54.60
C GLU A 918 -30.83 -43.83 55.59
N PHE A 919 -30.66 -44.85 56.44
CA PHE A 919 -31.60 -45.21 57.50
C PHE A 919 -31.06 -44.76 58.86
N GLU A 920 -31.89 -44.14 59.71
CA GLU A 920 -31.54 -43.85 61.11
C GLU A 920 -32.66 -44.39 62.03
N GLU A 921 -32.29 -45.19 63.05
CA GLU A 921 -33.17 -45.95 63.97
C GLU A 921 -34.68 -45.96 63.60
N ARG A 922 -35.05 -46.95 62.78
CA ARG A 922 -36.44 -47.31 62.37
C ARG A 922 -37.15 -46.32 61.43
N PHE A 923 -36.46 -45.35 60.83
CA PHE A 923 -37.04 -44.46 59.82
C PHE A 923 -36.06 -44.12 58.69
N LEU A 924 -36.56 -43.99 57.47
CA LEU A 924 -35.88 -43.29 56.38
C LEU A 924 -35.89 -41.79 56.72
N ARG A 925 -34.72 -41.14 56.71
CA ARG A 925 -34.61 -39.68 56.93
C ARG A 925 -34.16 -38.95 55.67
N ASP A 926 -33.18 -39.50 54.96
CA ASP A 926 -32.55 -38.86 53.81
C ASP A 926 -32.42 -39.88 52.66
N ALA A 927 -32.75 -39.44 51.44
CA ALA A 927 -32.45 -40.17 50.20
C ALA A 927 -31.62 -39.22 49.35
N ALA A 928 -30.44 -39.67 48.92
CA ALA A 928 -29.53 -38.88 48.11
C ALA A 928 -29.21 -39.65 46.83
N ILE A 929 -29.27 -38.95 45.71
CA ILE A 929 -28.88 -39.47 44.39
C ILE A 929 -27.63 -38.72 44.00
N TYR A 930 -26.62 -39.46 43.57
CA TYR A 930 -25.33 -38.95 43.15
C TYR A 930 -25.08 -39.35 41.70
N SER A 931 -24.44 -38.48 40.93
CA SER A 931 -23.67 -38.93 39.76
C SER A 931 -22.40 -39.66 40.23
N ILE A 932 -21.72 -40.37 39.33
CA ILE A 932 -20.46 -41.06 39.67
C ILE A 932 -19.37 -40.08 40.15
N ASP A 933 -19.47 -38.81 39.77
CA ASP A 933 -18.54 -37.74 40.15
C ASP A 933 -18.81 -37.14 41.54
N GLY A 934 -19.84 -37.66 42.24
CA GLY A 934 -20.14 -37.31 43.63
C GLY A 934 -20.90 -35.98 43.78
N ASP A 935 -21.31 -35.36 42.68
CA ASP A 935 -22.13 -34.16 42.72
C ASP A 935 -23.53 -34.48 43.27
N THR A 936 -23.94 -33.63 44.20
CA THR A 936 -25.19 -33.79 44.93
C THR A 936 -26.32 -33.14 44.14
N ILE A 937 -27.13 -33.94 43.45
CA ILE A 937 -28.18 -33.42 42.55
C ILE A 937 -29.35 -32.79 43.35
N SER A 938 -29.51 -33.09 44.65
CA SER A 938 -30.33 -32.33 45.62
C SER A 938 -30.18 -32.83 47.06
N THR A 939 -30.20 -31.94 48.06
CA THR A 939 -30.40 -32.30 49.48
C THR A 939 -31.55 -31.50 50.09
N ASP A 940 -32.79 -31.93 49.87
CA ASP A 940 -33.89 -31.44 50.72
C ASP A 940 -34.12 -32.40 51.88
N ARG A 941 -33.90 -31.91 53.12
CA ARG A 941 -34.26 -32.64 54.34
C ARG A 941 -35.76 -32.93 54.28
N VAL A 942 -36.17 -34.19 54.22
CA VAL A 942 -37.58 -34.59 54.15
C VAL A 942 -38.31 -34.21 55.44
N ARG A 943 -38.77 -32.95 55.53
CA ARG A 943 -39.69 -32.48 56.58
C ARG A 943 -41.10 -32.47 56.01
N PHE A 944 -41.89 -33.45 56.43
CA PHE A 944 -43.34 -33.55 56.17
C PHE A 944 -43.72 -33.19 54.73
N LEU A 945 -43.65 -34.19 53.85
CA LEU A 945 -44.07 -34.15 52.45
C LEU A 945 -45.15 -33.09 52.16
N SER A 946 -44.73 -31.99 51.52
CA SER A 946 -45.55 -31.34 50.50
C SER A 946 -45.55 -32.22 49.25
N SER A 947 -46.60 -32.11 48.44
CA SER A 947 -47.08 -33.18 47.56
C SER A 947 -46.31 -33.42 46.25
N GLU A 948 -45.10 -32.88 46.04
CA GLU A 948 -44.34 -33.08 44.79
C GLU A 948 -42.87 -32.63 44.95
N VAL A 949 -41.91 -33.44 44.48
CA VAL A 949 -40.51 -33.06 44.22
C VAL A 949 -40.12 -33.70 42.88
N GLU A 950 -39.65 -32.89 41.94
CA GLU A 950 -39.30 -33.29 40.57
C GLU A 950 -37.78 -33.14 40.37
N LEU A 951 -37.09 -34.20 39.94
CA LEU A 951 -35.64 -34.20 39.65
C LEU A 951 -35.44 -34.23 38.13
N LYS A 952 -35.12 -33.09 37.53
CA LYS A 952 -35.20 -32.92 36.08
C LYS A 952 -34.05 -33.53 35.26
N ARG A 953 -32.91 -33.87 35.88
CA ARG A 953 -31.73 -34.38 35.16
C ARG A 953 -31.57 -35.92 35.14
N ALA A 954 -32.44 -36.70 35.80
CA ALA A 954 -32.24 -38.16 35.94
C ALA A 954 -33.50 -39.02 35.68
N GLY A 955 -34.60 -38.45 35.17
CA GLY A 955 -35.81 -39.23 34.81
C GLY A 955 -36.55 -39.94 35.96
N ILE A 956 -36.22 -39.68 37.22
CA ILE A 956 -36.82 -40.36 38.39
C ILE A 956 -37.97 -39.52 38.98
N THR A 957 -39.18 -40.08 39.03
CA THR A 957 -40.36 -39.49 39.69
C THR A 957 -40.71 -40.26 40.96
N ILE A 958 -40.75 -39.58 42.13
CA ILE A 958 -41.23 -40.17 43.39
C ILE A 958 -42.62 -39.60 43.70
N SER A 959 -43.67 -40.43 43.56
CA SER A 959 -45.06 -40.03 43.81
C SER A 959 -45.74 -40.96 44.83
N ALA A 960 -46.61 -40.42 45.69
CA ALA A 960 -47.44 -41.19 46.61
C ALA A 960 -48.92 -40.89 46.37
N GLU A 961 -49.72 -41.92 46.06
CA GLU A 961 -51.14 -41.77 45.71
C GLU A 961 -52.11 -42.06 46.87
N ASP A 962 -53.09 -41.17 46.97
CA ASP A 962 -54.33 -41.13 47.75
C ASP A 962 -54.32 -40.68 49.23
N GLY A 963 -54.98 -39.52 49.43
CA GLY A 963 -55.10 -38.75 50.66
C GLY A 963 -56.11 -39.27 51.67
N THR A 964 -56.31 -40.58 51.78
CA THR A 964 -56.95 -41.17 52.97
C THR A 964 -56.40 -42.56 53.28
N PHE A 965 -55.90 -42.70 54.51
CA PHE A 965 -55.19 -43.83 55.14
C PHE A 965 -53.66 -43.70 55.15
N LEU A 966 -53.11 -43.82 56.36
CA LEU A 966 -51.69 -43.72 56.70
C LEU A 966 -50.88 -44.80 55.93
N PRO A 967 -49.71 -44.49 55.35
CA PRO A 967 -48.79 -45.53 54.84
C PRO A 967 -48.21 -46.32 56.02
N GLU A 968 -48.33 -47.65 55.99
CA GLU A 968 -47.59 -48.58 56.85
C GLU A 968 -46.16 -48.79 56.31
N PHE A 969 -45.22 -48.98 57.23
CA PHE A 969 -43.78 -48.70 57.19
C PHE A 969 -42.88 -49.69 56.42
N VAL A 970 -41.58 -49.33 56.27
CA VAL A 970 -40.44 -50.27 56.31
C VAL A 970 -40.75 -51.38 57.30
N ASN A 971 -40.76 -52.63 56.86
CA ASN A 971 -41.20 -53.75 57.68
C ASN A 971 -40.23 -54.91 57.55
N PHE A 972 -39.98 -55.61 58.66
CA PHE A 972 -39.29 -56.89 58.63
C PHE A 972 -40.13 -57.90 57.86
N ILE A 973 -39.58 -58.47 56.79
CA ILE A 973 -40.20 -59.58 56.06
C ILE A 973 -39.41 -60.81 56.49
N GLY A 974 -39.98 -61.63 57.37
CA GLY A 974 -39.17 -62.67 58.02
C GLY A 974 -38.09 -62.05 58.93
N ASP A 975 -36.84 -62.51 58.77
CA ASP A 975 -35.68 -62.08 59.58
C ASP A 975 -34.85 -60.98 58.86
N GLY A 976 -35.23 -60.58 57.64
CA GLY A 976 -34.54 -59.58 56.80
C GLY A 976 -35.04 -58.14 56.93
N LEU A 977 -34.20 -57.18 56.52
CA LEU A 977 -34.55 -55.75 56.39
C LEU A 977 -34.96 -55.49 54.94
N GLY A 978 -36.25 -55.25 54.71
CA GLY A 978 -36.79 -55.03 53.37
C GLY A 978 -37.59 -53.74 53.22
N VAL A 979 -37.56 -53.18 52.01
CA VAL A 979 -38.46 -52.10 51.60
C VAL A 979 -39.55 -52.68 50.70
N ARG A 980 -40.82 -52.55 51.11
CA ARG A 980 -41.97 -53.11 50.38
C ARG A 980 -42.98 -52.04 49.99
N SER A 981 -43.26 -51.89 48.70
CA SER A 981 -44.44 -51.16 48.22
C SER A 981 -45.58 -52.15 47.95
N LEU A 982 -46.79 -51.90 48.48
CA LEU A 982 -47.95 -52.81 48.29
C LEU A 982 -49.07 -52.27 47.41
N ARG A 983 -48.83 -51.17 46.68
CA ARG A 983 -49.58 -50.77 45.46
C ARG A 983 -49.03 -49.42 44.95
N SER A 984 -48.66 -49.42 43.67
CA SER A 984 -48.22 -48.31 42.80
C SER A 984 -46.95 -47.55 43.21
N ASP A 985 -45.93 -47.75 42.36
CA ASP A 985 -45.05 -46.72 41.81
C ASP A 985 -43.96 -46.09 42.71
N PHE A 986 -43.54 -46.77 43.79
CA PHE A 986 -42.37 -46.31 44.55
C PHE A 986 -41.06 -46.36 43.74
N PHE A 987 -40.97 -47.31 42.79
CA PHE A 987 -39.90 -47.41 41.78
C PHE A 987 -40.46 -47.81 40.40
N SER A 988 -41.75 -47.52 40.14
CA SER A 988 -42.27 -47.69 38.78
C SER A 988 -42.04 -46.39 38.04
N PHE A 989 -41.02 -46.38 37.21
CA PHE A 989 -40.82 -45.29 36.28
C PHE A 989 -41.81 -45.47 35.13
N LYS A 990 -43.07 -45.09 35.36
CA LYS A 990 -44.01 -44.94 34.26
C LYS A 990 -43.75 -43.63 33.53
N ASN A 991 -42.65 -43.61 32.78
CA ASN A 991 -42.58 -43.21 31.37
C ASN A 991 -41.14 -43.12 30.81
N SER A 992 -40.08 -43.43 31.56
CA SER A 992 -38.72 -43.50 30.98
C SER A 992 -37.63 -44.28 31.75
N GLY A 993 -37.85 -44.77 32.98
CA GLY A 993 -36.79 -45.48 33.73
C GLY A 993 -36.97 -46.99 33.85
N ALA A 994 -36.07 -47.77 33.30
CA ALA A 994 -35.92 -49.18 33.68
C ALA A 994 -34.43 -49.44 33.67
N LEU A 995 -33.91 -50.12 34.69
CA LEU A 995 -32.54 -50.59 34.68
C LEU A 995 -32.41 -51.51 33.46
N ASN A 996 -31.72 -51.03 32.45
CA ASN A 996 -31.56 -51.69 31.18
C ASN A 996 -30.06 -51.87 30.91
N GLY A 997 -29.67 -52.40 29.75
CA GLY A 997 -28.25 -52.67 29.44
C GLY A 997 -27.39 -51.40 29.50
N ARG A 998 -28.04 -50.28 29.80
CA ARG A 998 -27.49 -49.01 30.06
C ARG A 998 -27.17 -48.73 31.55
N GLU A 999 -28.13 -48.71 32.45
CA GLU A 999 -27.88 -48.19 33.78
C GLU A 999 -27.33 -49.26 34.76
N THR A 1000 -26.52 -48.85 35.74
CA THR A 1000 -26.17 -49.67 36.93
C THR A 1000 -26.76 -49.03 38.18
N LEU A 1001 -27.53 -49.79 38.97
CA LEU A 1001 -28.09 -49.41 40.26
C LEU A 1001 -27.17 -49.90 41.37
N VAL A 1002 -26.69 -48.99 42.20
CA VAL A 1002 -25.88 -49.31 43.38
C VAL A 1002 -26.74 -49.22 44.64
N LEU A 1003 -26.67 -50.23 45.50
CA LEU A 1003 -27.31 -50.25 46.81
C LEU A 1003 -26.25 -50.44 47.90
N ASP A 1004 -26.08 -49.44 48.76
CA ASP A 1004 -25.16 -49.48 49.91
C ASP A 1004 -25.90 -49.71 51.24
N LEU A 1005 -25.34 -50.56 52.09
CA LEU A 1005 -25.76 -50.89 53.45
C LEU A 1005 -24.79 -50.23 54.45
N ASP A 1006 -24.87 -48.90 54.61
CA ASP A 1006 -23.92 -48.15 55.42
C ASP A 1006 -23.86 -48.60 56.90
N GLU A 1007 -22.68 -49.02 57.35
CA GLU A 1007 -22.37 -49.38 58.74
C GLU A 1007 -22.62 -48.25 59.75
N LYS A 1008 -22.55 -46.97 59.33
CA LYS A 1008 -22.61 -45.81 60.25
C LYS A 1008 -23.87 -45.77 61.12
N ASN A 1009 -24.97 -46.40 60.68
CA ASN A 1009 -26.24 -46.38 61.39
C ASN A 1009 -26.75 -47.78 61.85
N GLY A 1010 -25.89 -48.81 61.84
CA GLY A 1010 -26.18 -50.11 62.45
C GLY A 1010 -26.94 -51.12 61.57
N ALA A 1011 -26.95 -50.93 60.25
CA ALA A 1011 -27.50 -51.90 59.30
C ALA A 1011 -26.55 -53.07 59.03
N GLY A 1012 -25.23 -52.86 58.96
CA GLY A 1012 -24.22 -53.90 58.78
C GLY A 1012 -24.40 -54.76 57.51
N ASP A 1013 -23.54 -55.75 57.41
CA ASP A 1013 -23.42 -56.75 56.36
C ASP A 1013 -24.66 -57.63 56.10
N ALA A 1014 -24.92 -57.91 54.83
CA ALA A 1014 -25.93 -58.88 54.35
C ALA A 1014 -25.26 -60.06 53.62
N PHE A 1015 -25.97 -61.18 53.50
CA PHE A 1015 -25.49 -62.35 52.75
C PHE A 1015 -26.46 -62.80 51.66
N ASP A 1016 -27.72 -62.38 51.70
CA ASP A 1016 -28.71 -62.61 50.63
C ASP A 1016 -29.34 -61.28 50.22
N VAL A 1017 -29.56 -61.13 48.92
CA VAL A 1017 -30.40 -60.08 48.35
C VAL A 1017 -31.53 -60.71 47.55
N ALA A 1018 -32.76 -60.26 47.83
CA ALA A 1018 -33.94 -60.62 47.07
C ALA A 1018 -34.56 -59.41 46.39
N PHE A 1019 -35.07 -59.63 45.19
CA PHE A 1019 -35.73 -58.65 44.35
C PHE A 1019 -37.10 -59.18 43.94
N ASP A 1020 -38.12 -58.36 44.07
CA ASP A 1020 -39.39 -58.54 43.35
C ASP A 1020 -39.42 -57.56 42.18
N PHE A 1021 -39.73 -58.05 40.98
CA PHE A 1021 -39.78 -57.24 39.77
C PHE A 1021 -41.20 -56.79 39.45
N ALA A 1022 -41.34 -55.49 39.16
CA ALA A 1022 -42.62 -54.87 38.79
C ALA A 1022 -42.93 -55.09 37.31
N ASP A 1023 -41.97 -54.77 36.41
CA ASP A 1023 -42.11 -54.89 34.96
C ASP A 1023 -40.78 -55.34 34.34
N LYS A 1024 -40.83 -56.17 33.28
CA LYS A 1024 -39.64 -56.74 32.62
C LYS A 1024 -39.83 -56.77 31.10
N ARG A 1025 -38.83 -56.32 30.34
CA ARG A 1025 -38.85 -56.24 28.87
C ARG A 1025 -37.52 -56.72 28.28
N GLY A 1026 -37.55 -57.20 27.05
CA GLY A 1026 -36.35 -57.70 26.36
C GLY A 1026 -35.83 -59.04 26.87
N SER A 1027 -34.57 -59.35 26.54
CA SER A 1027 -33.92 -60.63 26.85
C SER A 1027 -32.49 -60.45 27.33
N GLY A 1028 -32.13 -61.16 28.41
CA GLY A 1028 -30.84 -61.09 29.06
C GLY A 1028 -30.92 -61.56 30.52
N GLN A 1029 -29.91 -61.23 31.32
CA GLN A 1029 -29.81 -61.57 32.74
C GLN A 1029 -29.54 -60.31 33.57
N LEU A 1030 -29.95 -60.35 34.83
CA LEU A 1030 -29.51 -59.36 35.82
C LEU A 1030 -28.06 -59.70 36.20
N GLU A 1031 -27.18 -58.73 36.18
CA GLU A 1031 -25.81 -58.88 36.65
C GLU A 1031 -25.70 -58.20 38.02
N LEU A 1032 -25.21 -58.97 38.99
CA LEU A 1032 -24.98 -58.51 40.36
C LEU A 1032 -23.50 -58.54 40.64
N ALA A 1033 -22.96 -57.46 41.20
CA ALA A 1033 -21.61 -57.41 41.74
C ALA A 1033 -21.68 -57.00 43.21
N PHE A 1034 -21.23 -57.88 44.10
CA PHE A 1034 -21.29 -57.71 45.54
C PHE A 1034 -19.95 -57.27 46.09
N TYR A 1035 -19.96 -56.28 46.96
CA TYR A 1035 -18.78 -55.70 47.57
C TYR A 1035 -18.91 -55.70 49.10
N ASP A 1036 -17.80 -55.95 49.77
CA ASP A 1036 -17.66 -55.89 51.23
C ASP A 1036 -16.46 -55.00 51.56
N ASP A 1037 -16.68 -53.93 52.33
CA ASP A 1037 -15.66 -52.90 52.62
C ASP A 1037 -14.97 -52.39 51.33
N GLY A 1038 -15.73 -52.34 50.23
CA GLY A 1038 -15.27 -51.94 48.90
C GLY A 1038 -14.44 -52.98 48.12
N ALA A 1039 -14.24 -54.19 48.65
CA ALA A 1039 -13.65 -55.30 47.91
C ALA A 1039 -14.74 -56.12 47.22
N LEU A 1040 -14.63 -56.35 45.90
CA LEU A 1040 -15.54 -57.24 45.18
C LEU A 1040 -15.42 -58.66 45.76
N VAL A 1041 -16.51 -59.16 46.36
CA VAL A 1041 -16.57 -60.48 46.96
C VAL A 1041 -17.14 -61.52 46.00
N GLU A 1042 -18.12 -61.15 45.18
CA GLU A 1042 -18.75 -62.07 44.23
C GLU A 1042 -19.46 -61.34 43.08
N GLU A 1043 -19.52 -61.98 41.90
CA GLU A 1043 -20.34 -61.54 40.78
C GLU A 1043 -21.26 -62.67 40.32
N ALA A 1044 -22.51 -62.33 39.97
CA ALA A 1044 -23.53 -63.30 39.63
C ALA A 1044 -24.44 -62.83 38.49
N LEU A 1045 -24.72 -63.74 37.56
CA LEU A 1045 -25.72 -63.54 36.52
C LEU A 1045 -27.01 -64.29 36.86
N ILE A 1046 -28.10 -63.55 37.04
CA ILE A 1046 -29.37 -64.10 37.48
C ILE A 1046 -30.39 -64.10 36.36
N ASP A 1047 -30.99 -65.28 36.16
CA ASP A 1047 -32.15 -65.41 35.29
C ASP A 1047 -33.38 -64.75 35.92
N VAL A 1048 -33.84 -63.68 35.30
CA VAL A 1048 -35.04 -62.93 35.71
C VAL A 1048 -36.32 -63.45 35.03
N SER A 1049 -36.36 -64.70 34.55
CA SER A 1049 -37.57 -65.30 33.96
C SER A 1049 -38.77 -65.34 34.93
N LYS A 1050 -38.53 -65.30 36.24
CA LYS A 1050 -39.56 -65.32 37.31
C LYS A 1050 -39.82 -63.92 37.88
N ARG A 1051 -40.96 -63.74 38.54
CA ARG A 1051 -41.41 -62.42 39.06
C ARG A 1051 -40.53 -61.88 40.22
N GLY A 1052 -39.73 -62.73 40.84
CA GLY A 1052 -38.68 -62.32 41.76
C GLY A 1052 -37.44 -63.18 41.56
N ALA A 1053 -36.32 -62.67 42.03
CA ALA A 1053 -35.01 -63.30 42.03
C ALA A 1053 -34.40 -63.11 43.43
N SER A 1054 -33.63 -64.08 43.89
CA SER A 1054 -32.80 -63.92 45.08
C SER A 1054 -31.42 -64.49 44.83
N TYR A 1055 -30.43 -63.96 45.52
CA TYR A 1055 -29.05 -64.39 45.42
C TYR A 1055 -28.39 -64.38 46.78
N ASP A 1056 -28.09 -65.60 47.22
CA ASP A 1056 -27.41 -65.91 48.46
C ASP A 1056 -25.93 -66.09 48.12
N LEU A 1057 -25.05 -65.32 48.78
CA LEU A 1057 -23.60 -65.47 48.62
C LEU A 1057 -23.15 -66.80 49.24
N ASP A 1058 -22.28 -67.52 48.52
CA ASP A 1058 -21.85 -68.85 48.95
C ASP A 1058 -20.72 -68.77 50.01
N GLY A 1059 -20.94 -69.37 51.18
CA GLY A 1059 -19.96 -69.37 52.30
C GLY A 1059 -20.24 -68.27 53.31
N ASP A 1060 -19.49 -68.18 54.41
CA ASP A 1060 -19.70 -67.17 55.47
C ASP A 1060 -19.36 -65.72 55.00
N ALA A 1061 -19.51 -65.42 53.71
CA ALA A 1061 -19.25 -64.14 53.08
C ALA A 1061 -20.44 -63.21 53.24
N THR A 1062 -20.14 -61.93 53.29
CA THR A 1062 -21.10 -60.85 53.42
C THR A 1062 -20.79 -59.76 52.41
N PHE A 1063 -21.72 -58.84 52.24
CA PHE A 1063 -21.55 -57.63 51.45
C PHE A 1063 -22.21 -56.45 52.17
N ASP A 1064 -21.58 -55.29 52.04
CA ASP A 1064 -22.13 -53.99 52.44
C ASP A 1064 -22.61 -53.19 51.23
N ARG A 1065 -22.33 -53.66 50.01
CA ARG A 1065 -22.78 -53.03 48.76
C ARG A 1065 -23.12 -54.07 47.70
N VAL A 1066 -24.17 -53.81 46.94
CA VAL A 1066 -24.47 -54.55 45.70
C VAL A 1066 -24.70 -53.58 44.55
N GLU A 1067 -24.00 -53.82 43.45
CA GLU A 1067 -24.25 -53.18 42.16
C GLU A 1067 -25.09 -54.11 41.30
N ILE A 1068 -26.05 -53.53 40.59
CA ILE A 1068 -27.07 -54.24 39.84
C ILE A 1068 -27.13 -53.62 38.46
N SER A 1069 -26.81 -54.40 37.43
CA SER A 1069 -26.93 -54.00 36.02
C SER A 1069 -27.70 -55.07 35.24
N THR A 1070 -27.90 -54.87 33.94
CA THR A 1070 -28.52 -55.89 33.09
C THR A 1070 -27.70 -56.16 31.83
N THR A 1071 -27.86 -57.36 31.28
CA THR A 1071 -27.18 -57.78 30.04
C THR A 1071 -28.16 -57.90 28.87
N GLY A 1072 -27.65 -57.85 27.64
CA GLY A 1072 -28.48 -58.00 26.44
C GLY A 1072 -29.45 -56.83 26.26
N SER A 1073 -30.70 -57.13 25.87
CA SER A 1073 -31.76 -56.11 25.72
C SER A 1073 -32.70 -56.05 26.93
N LEU A 1074 -32.31 -56.71 28.03
CA LEU A 1074 -33.13 -56.80 29.22
C LEU A 1074 -33.31 -55.40 29.83
N ALA A 1075 -34.54 -55.07 30.20
CA ALA A 1075 -34.90 -53.87 30.95
C ALA A 1075 -35.86 -54.26 32.08
N VAL A 1076 -35.54 -53.88 33.32
CA VAL A 1076 -36.22 -54.33 34.53
C VAL A 1076 -36.55 -53.15 35.46
N SER A 1077 -37.74 -53.19 36.06
CA SER A 1077 -38.09 -52.32 37.20
C SER A 1077 -38.40 -53.16 38.45
N PHE A 1078 -38.14 -52.58 39.62
CA PHE A 1078 -38.21 -53.27 40.90
C PHE A 1078 -39.49 -52.88 41.68
N GLU A 1079 -40.20 -53.85 42.23
CA GLU A 1079 -41.36 -53.68 43.13
C GLU A 1079 -40.91 -53.66 44.59
N ALA A 1080 -39.88 -54.44 44.93
CA ALA A 1080 -39.23 -54.47 46.23
C ALA A 1080 -37.80 -55.01 46.10
N PHE A 1081 -36.95 -54.64 47.05
CA PHE A 1081 -35.72 -55.35 47.34
C PHE A 1081 -35.59 -55.57 48.85
N GLU A 1082 -34.92 -56.66 49.20
CA GLU A 1082 -34.78 -57.13 50.57
C GLU A 1082 -33.37 -57.68 50.77
N PHE A 1083 -32.78 -57.36 51.92
CA PHE A 1083 -31.50 -57.89 52.34
C PHE A 1083 -31.70 -58.77 53.57
N GLU A 1084 -31.22 -60.01 53.53
CA GLU A 1084 -31.18 -60.88 54.70
C GLU A 1084 -29.85 -60.65 55.45
N ARG A 1085 -29.98 -60.31 56.74
CA ARG A 1085 -28.86 -59.95 57.61
C ARG A 1085 -28.38 -61.14 58.43
N ILE A 1086 -27.10 -61.16 58.78
CA ILE A 1086 -26.62 -61.98 59.89
C ILE A 1086 -27.15 -61.38 61.20
N ASP A 1087 -27.95 -62.15 61.94
CA ASP A 1087 -28.44 -61.75 63.26
C ASP A 1087 -27.26 -61.55 64.21
N THR A 1088 -26.95 -60.28 64.52
CA THR A 1088 -25.75 -59.85 65.28
C THR A 1088 -25.65 -60.46 66.69
N ASP A 1089 -26.67 -61.17 67.17
CA ASP A 1089 -26.64 -61.90 68.44
C ASP A 1089 -25.83 -63.23 68.39
N ASP A 1090 -25.44 -63.73 67.21
CA ASP A 1090 -24.65 -64.98 67.08
C ASP A 1090 -23.13 -64.77 66.86
N LEU A 1091 -22.64 -63.52 66.79
CA LEU A 1091 -21.19 -63.21 66.65
C LEU A 1091 -20.49 -62.77 67.95
N LEU A 1092 -21.08 -63.04 69.12
CA LEU A 1092 -20.42 -62.90 70.42
C LEU A 1092 -20.36 -64.22 71.21
N VAL A 1093 -19.37 -65.07 70.90
CA VAL A 1093 -18.73 -65.98 71.88
C VAL A 1093 -17.22 -65.97 71.75
#